data_AF-A0ABD1EK18-F1
#
_entry.id   AF-A0ABD1EK18-F1
#
_cell.length_a   1.000
_cell.length_b   1.000
_cell.length_c   1.000
_cell.angle_alpha   90.00
_cell.angle_beta   90.00
_cell.angle_gamma   90.00
#
_symmetry.space_group_name_H-M   'P 1'
#
loop_
_entity.id
_entity.type
_entity.pdbx_description
1 polymer ?
#
loop_
_entity_poly.entity_id
_entity_poly.type
_entity_poly.pdbx_seq_one_letter_code
_entity_poly.pdbx_strand_id
1 'polypeptide(L)'
;MSKRYADDASSSGGQPPIKKIHFEPHLIGPVSTLEEMDIKVLQFQNKKLAQRIEQRCRTEQELRQRIEQLEKRQTQDDAMLNVVNRYWNQLNEDIRILLQRFDAETADESENKNEDEATTSFLMQLSTWDKDELNDKLANRVQVSRRAVAKVIQAFDRLMQRNEKITLALKGELEGQDAPSVDEAIRQTNIQLQAENRNLQALHTSLHEKYHTNSLKVAELQDSVTAKETEIAELKNQIDDLQYELEKVRFRNDKLETHLAEAVEKIKAYHQVHGDPEKGQQSKPIVQSNVSQAKLEDLTKEIEEYKELANNRLQELDKLHQTHRETLKEVEKLKMDIRQLPESVIVETTEYKCLQSQFSVLYNESMQLKTQLDEARQQIQTSKNAHLRNIEMMESEELIAQKKLRQEVMQLEDFLAQLRKEYEMLRIEFEQNLAANEQTGPINREMRHLITSLQNNTQQLKGEVHRYKRKYKEANAELPKLRKEVEDLHNKLAQKQGSHQPESKEGIKKEEVKEEHDVKEEGAQVKEESSTTDVKKEEEQELNQESGDGEKSQASTSGEKKDIKQEKVPIKKEQMIKTEKDREAQRAKEAKIAESEMVRDLKNQLKKALNEQKEMKLLLDMYKGVSKEQRDKVQLMAVEKKLRTDIEEMRQQMKKMQENKRDDKRKLAEDEALKKIKQLEEQKYELQKQVALQKPTDGSWTGGVVHPMRPFVGSHEEEALLNEMEVTGQAFEDMQEQNSRLIQQLREKDDANFKLMSERIKSNQLHKLAREEKDVLKDQVSINSL
;
A
#
# COMPACT_ATOMS: atom_id res chain seq x y z
N MET A 1 -37.29 25.15 19.27
CA MET A 1 -37.51 23.86 19.96
C MET A 1 -36.29 23.54 20.83
N SER A 2 -36.28 22.40 21.53
CA SER A 2 -35.43 22.10 22.69
C SER A 2 -33.93 22.43 22.53
N LYS A 3 -33.42 23.30 23.40
CA LYS A 3 -32.06 23.13 23.94
C LYS A 3 -32.05 21.86 24.79
N ARG A 4 -30.97 21.08 24.73
CA ARG A 4 -30.58 20.18 25.83
C ARG A 4 -29.20 20.62 26.30
N TYR A 5 -29.01 20.66 27.61
CA TYR A 5 -27.70 20.88 28.21
C TYR A 5 -26.86 19.61 28.02
N ALA A 6 -25.53 19.77 27.94
CA ALA A 6 -24.63 18.68 28.25
C ALA A 6 -24.54 18.61 29.78
N ASP A 7 -24.91 17.48 30.37
CA ASP A 7 -24.69 17.24 31.79
C ASP A 7 -23.20 16.95 32.04
N ASP A 8 -22.70 17.49 33.14
CA ASP A 8 -21.29 17.45 33.50
C ASP A 8 -20.93 16.04 34.02
N ALA A 9 -20.25 15.26 33.19
CA ALA A 9 -19.86 13.88 33.48
C ALA A 9 -18.67 13.82 34.46
N SER A 10 -18.91 14.27 35.70
CA SER A 10 -17.91 14.38 36.76
C SER A 10 -17.11 13.08 36.92
N SER A 11 -15.78 13.20 36.96
CA SER A 11 -14.85 12.07 37.00
C SER A 11 -14.89 11.32 38.35
N SER A 12 -15.87 10.43 38.52
CA SER A 12 -15.97 9.57 39.68
C SER A 12 -14.93 8.44 39.60
N GLY A 13 -13.69 8.73 40.01
CA GLY A 13 -12.59 7.77 40.17
C GLY A 13 -12.79 6.76 41.30
N GLY A 14 -14.01 6.24 41.47
CA GLY A 14 -14.37 5.30 42.53
C GLY A 14 -13.80 3.91 42.25
N GLN A 15 -12.85 3.48 43.08
CA GLN A 15 -12.45 2.09 43.17
C GLN A 15 -13.69 1.21 43.42
N PRO A 16 -13.88 0.08 42.71
CA PRO A 16 -15.03 -0.79 42.95
C PRO A 16 -15.00 -1.31 44.40
N PRO A 17 -16.15 -1.33 45.11
CA PRO A 17 -16.17 -1.63 46.53
C PRO A 17 -15.66 -3.04 46.81
N ILE A 18 -14.63 -3.15 47.65
CA ILE A 18 -13.98 -4.40 48.02
C ILE A 18 -15.02 -5.29 48.73
N LYS A 19 -15.56 -6.27 48.01
CA LYS A 19 -16.41 -7.33 48.56
C LYS A 19 -15.60 -8.10 49.60
N LYS A 20 -15.89 -7.89 50.89
CA LYS A 20 -15.25 -8.62 51.99
C LYS A 20 -15.63 -10.10 51.90
N ILE A 21 -14.79 -10.91 51.27
CA ILE A 21 -15.01 -12.36 51.15
C ILE A 21 -14.83 -13.00 52.53
N HIS A 22 -15.90 -13.63 53.02
CA HIS A 22 -15.90 -14.36 54.27
C HIS A 22 -15.52 -15.83 54.00
N PHE A 23 -14.35 -16.25 54.46
CA PHE A 23 -13.90 -17.63 54.32
C PHE A 23 -14.42 -18.49 55.46
N GLU A 24 -15.07 -19.61 55.13
CA GLU A 24 -15.66 -20.54 56.08
C GLU A 24 -14.67 -20.98 57.19
N PRO A 25 -15.14 -21.17 58.45
CA PRO A 25 -14.33 -21.78 59.51
C PRO A 25 -14.01 -23.24 59.19
N HIS A 26 -12.78 -23.68 59.48
CA HIS A 26 -12.38 -25.07 59.34
C HIS A 26 -12.07 -25.66 60.71
N LEU A 27 -12.75 -26.74 61.07
CA LEU A 27 -12.54 -27.44 62.34
C LEU A 27 -11.32 -28.35 62.22
N ILE A 28 -10.34 -28.16 63.09
CA ILE A 28 -9.25 -29.11 63.28
C ILE A 28 -9.82 -30.32 64.03
N GLY A 29 -9.72 -31.52 63.45
CA GLY A 29 -10.18 -32.76 64.08
C GLY A 29 -9.37 -33.13 65.34
N PRO A 30 -9.80 -34.15 66.11
CA PRO A 30 -9.13 -34.57 67.34
C PRO A 30 -7.64 -34.84 67.12
N VAL A 31 -6.83 -34.59 68.16
CA VAL A 31 -5.37 -34.58 68.09
C VAL A 31 -4.78 -35.37 69.26
N SER A 32 -3.75 -36.17 68.99
CA SER A 32 -3.15 -37.15 69.90
C SER A 32 -1.75 -36.77 70.35
N THR A 33 -1.01 -36.00 69.55
CA THR A 33 0.35 -35.50 69.85
C THR A 33 0.52 -34.04 69.44
N LEU A 34 1.55 -33.37 69.97
CA LEU A 34 1.85 -31.98 69.59
C LEU A 34 2.19 -31.87 68.09
N GLU A 35 3.01 -32.78 67.57
CA GLU A 35 3.35 -32.85 66.14
C GLU A 35 2.12 -33.02 65.24
N GLU A 36 1.14 -33.82 65.66
CA GLU A 36 -0.13 -33.99 64.94
C GLU A 36 -0.95 -32.68 64.94
N MET A 37 -0.83 -31.85 65.99
CA MET A 37 -1.43 -30.52 66.04
C MET A 37 -0.78 -29.59 65.02
N ASP A 38 0.55 -29.49 65.06
CA ASP A 38 1.32 -28.56 64.24
C ASP A 38 1.20 -28.90 62.75
N ILE A 39 1.23 -30.19 62.39
CA ILE A 39 0.96 -30.67 61.02
C ILE A 39 -0.44 -30.24 60.55
N LYS A 40 -1.48 -30.38 61.37
CA LYS A 40 -2.85 -29.97 61.02
C LYS A 40 -2.99 -28.44 60.92
N VAL A 41 -2.30 -27.69 61.77
CA VAL A 41 -2.25 -26.21 61.73
C VAL A 41 -1.55 -25.75 60.45
N LEU A 42 -0.40 -26.33 60.08
CA LEU A 42 0.32 -26.02 58.84
C LEU A 42 -0.50 -26.38 57.59
N GLN A 43 -1.21 -27.52 57.59
CA GLN A 43 -2.13 -27.88 56.51
C GLN A 43 -3.28 -26.86 56.38
N PHE A 44 -3.86 -26.40 57.49
CA PHE A 44 -4.90 -25.36 57.48
C PHE A 44 -4.37 -23.99 57.01
N GLN A 45 -3.18 -23.59 57.45
CA GLN A 45 -2.53 -22.35 57.01
C GLN A 45 -2.23 -22.39 55.50
N ASN A 46 -1.63 -23.47 54.99
CA ASN A 46 -1.43 -23.67 53.55
C ASN A 46 -2.74 -23.62 52.76
N LYS A 47 -3.81 -24.25 53.27
CA LYS A 47 -5.14 -24.20 52.65
C LYS A 47 -5.74 -22.78 52.61
N LYS A 48 -5.56 -21.98 53.68
CA LYS A 48 -5.96 -20.55 53.70
C LYS A 48 -5.07 -19.68 52.80
N LEU A 49 -3.78 -20.00 52.64
CA LEU A 49 -2.88 -19.33 51.71
C LEU A 49 -3.26 -19.62 50.25
N ALA A 50 -3.48 -20.88 49.90
CA ALA A 50 -3.95 -21.30 48.57
C ALA A 50 -5.26 -20.58 48.18
N GLN A 51 -6.24 -20.49 49.09
CA GLN A 51 -7.48 -19.74 48.88
C GLN A 51 -7.26 -18.23 48.62
N ARG A 52 -6.28 -17.60 49.29
CA ARG A 52 -5.91 -16.19 49.06
C ARG A 52 -5.18 -16.01 47.72
N ILE A 53 -4.32 -16.95 47.34
CA ILE A 53 -3.61 -16.95 46.06
C ILE A 53 -4.62 -17.09 44.92
N GLU A 54 -5.53 -18.07 45.00
CA GLU A 54 -6.58 -18.26 44.01
C GLU A 54 -7.47 -17.02 43.85
N GLN A 55 -7.86 -16.37 44.95
CA GLN A 55 -8.59 -15.10 44.91
C GLN A 55 -7.78 -13.99 44.21
N ARG A 56 -6.47 -13.87 44.49
CA ARG A 56 -5.60 -12.90 43.82
C ARG A 56 -5.50 -13.19 42.33
N CYS A 57 -5.26 -14.43 41.92
CA CYS A 57 -5.19 -14.83 40.51
C CYS A 57 -6.50 -14.54 39.75
N ARG A 58 -7.68 -14.78 40.36
CA ARG A 58 -8.97 -14.38 39.77
C ARG A 58 -9.09 -12.87 39.61
N THR A 59 -8.72 -12.10 40.64
CA THR A 59 -8.75 -10.62 40.60
C THR A 59 -7.78 -10.06 39.56
N GLU A 60 -6.59 -10.66 39.44
CA GLU A 60 -5.59 -10.35 38.43
C GLU A 60 -6.10 -10.68 37.01
N GLN A 61 -6.80 -11.81 36.83
CA GLN A 61 -7.40 -12.19 35.55
C GLN A 61 -8.53 -11.23 35.13
N GLU A 62 -9.36 -10.79 36.07
CA GLU A 62 -10.37 -9.73 35.85
C GLU A 62 -9.70 -8.40 35.43
N LEU A 63 -8.61 -8.00 36.09
CA LEU A 63 -7.85 -6.80 35.74
C LEU A 63 -7.14 -6.92 34.38
N ARG A 64 -6.55 -8.08 34.05
CA ARG A 64 -5.94 -8.36 32.74
C ARG A 64 -6.96 -8.28 31.61
N GLN A 65 -8.14 -8.89 31.78
CA GLN A 65 -9.25 -8.74 30.83
C GLN A 65 -9.72 -7.29 30.71
N ARG A 66 -9.68 -6.51 31.80
CA ARG A 66 -10.06 -5.10 31.76
C ARG A 66 -9.02 -4.23 31.03
N ILE A 67 -7.74 -4.53 31.17
CA ILE A 67 -6.66 -3.90 30.39
C ILE A 67 -6.84 -4.21 28.90
N GLU A 68 -7.01 -5.49 28.53
CA GLU A 68 -7.23 -5.92 27.14
C GLU A 68 -8.45 -5.24 26.50
N GLN A 69 -9.54 -5.01 27.25
CA GLN A 69 -10.70 -4.24 26.79
C GLN A 69 -10.37 -2.77 26.54
N LEU A 70 -9.52 -2.15 27.37
CA LEU A 70 -9.13 -0.76 27.24
C LEU A 70 -8.15 -0.55 26.08
N GLU A 71 -7.21 -1.47 25.86
CA GLU A 71 -6.29 -1.48 24.71
C GLU A 71 -7.04 -1.66 23.38
N LYS A 72 -8.00 -2.59 23.33
CA LYS A 72 -8.90 -2.78 22.17
C LYS A 72 -9.77 -1.55 21.90
N ARG A 73 -10.19 -0.84 22.95
CA ARG A 73 -10.90 0.43 22.78
C ARG A 73 -9.96 1.54 22.29
N GLN A 74 -8.77 1.68 22.89
CA GLN A 74 -7.80 2.71 22.52
C GLN A 74 -7.44 2.60 21.04
N THR A 75 -7.12 1.39 20.56
CA THR A 75 -6.81 1.16 19.14
C THR A 75 -7.99 1.45 18.19
N GLN A 76 -9.24 1.36 18.65
CA GLN A 76 -10.42 1.81 17.90
C GLN A 76 -10.57 3.33 17.94
N ASP A 77 -10.40 3.96 19.10
CA ASP A 77 -10.50 5.41 19.29
C ASP A 77 -9.36 6.13 18.51
N ASP A 78 -8.15 5.58 18.48
CA ASP A 78 -7.01 6.01 17.64
C ASP A 78 -7.33 5.92 16.15
N ALA A 79 -7.96 4.84 15.70
CA ALA A 79 -8.37 4.69 14.31
C ALA A 79 -9.41 5.75 13.90
N MET A 80 -10.34 6.09 14.79
CA MET A 80 -11.29 7.19 14.57
C MET A 80 -10.60 8.56 14.57
N LEU A 81 -9.65 8.83 15.47
CA LEU A 81 -8.86 10.06 15.49
C LEU A 81 -8.07 10.27 14.18
N ASN A 82 -7.49 9.20 13.62
CA ASN A 82 -6.81 9.25 12.32
C ASN A 82 -7.77 9.66 11.19
N VAL A 83 -8.99 9.11 11.16
CA VAL A 83 -10.02 9.44 10.16
C VAL A 83 -10.50 10.89 10.32
N VAL A 84 -10.80 11.34 11.54
CA VAL A 84 -11.20 12.72 11.83
C VAL A 84 -10.10 13.70 11.44
N ASN A 85 -8.84 13.43 11.79
CA ASN A 85 -7.71 14.29 11.44
C ASN A 85 -7.52 14.41 9.92
N ARG A 86 -7.71 13.32 9.16
CA ARG A 86 -7.65 13.34 7.70
C ARG A 86 -8.74 14.22 7.10
N TYR A 87 -9.99 14.08 7.54
CA TYR A 87 -11.09 14.92 7.05
C TYR A 87 -10.94 16.39 7.45
N TRP A 88 -10.40 16.68 8.64
CA TRP A 88 -10.12 18.05 9.07
C TRP A 88 -9.02 18.71 8.21
N ASN A 89 -7.96 17.97 7.87
CA ASN A 89 -6.92 18.48 6.99
C ASN A 89 -7.44 18.68 5.56
N GLN A 90 -8.28 17.78 5.04
CA GLN A 90 -8.94 17.96 3.75
C GLN A 90 -9.83 19.22 3.75
N LEU A 91 -10.61 19.44 4.81
CA LEU A 91 -11.44 20.63 4.95
C LEU A 91 -10.62 21.92 4.93
N ASN A 92 -9.49 21.97 5.64
CA ASN A 92 -8.58 23.11 5.60
C ASN A 92 -7.98 23.34 4.20
N GLU A 93 -7.55 22.27 3.53
CA GLU A 93 -7.02 22.30 2.17
C GLU A 93 -8.06 22.85 1.16
N ASP A 94 -9.27 22.30 1.19
CA ASP A 94 -10.38 22.70 0.32
C ASP A 94 -10.75 24.19 0.55
N ILE A 95 -10.76 24.65 1.80
CA ILE A 95 -10.98 26.06 2.16
C ILE A 95 -9.86 26.95 1.62
N ARG A 96 -8.58 26.55 1.75
CA ARG A 96 -7.43 27.32 1.23
C ARG A 96 -7.50 27.45 -0.29
N ILE A 97 -7.86 26.37 -0.99
CA ILE A 97 -8.06 26.34 -2.45
C ILE A 97 -9.24 27.24 -2.87
N LEU A 98 -10.33 27.27 -2.09
CA LEU A 98 -11.45 28.20 -2.33
C LEU A 98 -11.02 29.66 -2.17
N LEU A 99 -10.29 30.00 -1.10
CA LEU A 99 -9.77 31.36 -0.89
C LEU A 99 -8.83 31.78 -2.02
N GLN A 100 -7.90 30.92 -2.43
CA GLN A 100 -6.98 31.20 -3.54
C GLN A 100 -7.70 31.43 -4.88
N ARG A 101 -8.89 30.84 -5.08
CA ARG A 101 -9.70 30.99 -6.30
C ARG A 101 -10.64 32.20 -6.28
N PHE A 102 -11.13 32.61 -5.12
CA PHE A 102 -12.20 33.60 -4.99
C PHE A 102 -11.82 34.90 -4.25
N ASP A 103 -10.67 34.97 -3.58
CA ASP A 103 -10.18 36.16 -2.86
C ASP A 103 -8.72 36.53 -3.21
N ALA A 104 -8.27 36.16 -4.42
CA ALA A 104 -6.91 36.38 -4.90
C ALA A 104 -6.48 37.87 -4.92
N GLU A 105 -7.42 38.81 -4.92
CA GLU A 105 -7.18 40.25 -4.89
C GLU A 105 -6.85 40.79 -3.47
N THR A 106 -7.15 40.03 -2.39
CA THR A 106 -6.86 40.47 -1.00
C THR A 106 -6.18 39.42 -0.12
N ALA A 107 -5.68 38.33 -0.71
CA ALA A 107 -4.97 37.27 -0.01
C ALA A 107 -3.61 37.74 0.56
N ASP A 108 -3.50 37.82 1.89
CA ASP A 108 -2.25 38.18 2.57
C ASP A 108 -1.26 36.98 2.60
N GLU A 109 -0.19 37.11 1.81
CA GLU A 109 0.95 36.19 1.70
C GLU A 109 1.59 35.79 3.04
N SER A 110 1.38 36.55 4.12
CA SER A 110 1.97 36.29 5.43
C SER A 110 1.25 35.19 6.22
N GLU A 111 -0.07 35.02 6.09
CA GLU A 111 -0.83 34.06 6.91
C GLU A 111 -0.74 32.62 6.40
N ASN A 112 -0.68 32.40 5.07
CA ASN A 112 -0.63 31.05 4.47
C ASN A 112 0.49 30.17 5.05
N LYS A 113 1.63 30.78 5.41
CA LYS A 113 2.84 30.08 5.87
C LYS A 113 2.68 29.42 7.26
N ASN A 114 1.71 29.86 8.06
CA ASN A 114 1.49 29.33 9.42
C ASN A 114 0.49 28.15 9.48
N GLU A 115 -0.23 27.83 8.40
CA GLU A 115 -1.23 26.75 8.39
C GLU A 115 -0.65 25.38 7.97
N ASP A 116 0.44 25.37 7.21
CA ASP A 116 1.02 24.15 6.61
C ASP A 116 1.84 23.33 7.63
N GLU A 117 2.59 23.97 8.53
CA GLU A 117 3.29 23.28 9.63
C GLU A 117 2.29 22.71 10.66
N ALA A 118 1.21 23.44 10.95
CA ALA A 118 0.24 23.07 11.97
C ALA A 118 -0.64 21.86 11.58
N THR A 119 -0.88 21.64 10.29
CA THR A 119 -1.77 20.58 9.81
C THR A 119 -1.08 19.22 9.65
N THR A 120 0.20 19.18 9.31
CA THR A 120 0.92 17.93 8.99
C THR A 120 1.40 17.14 10.21
N SER A 121 1.69 17.79 11.34
CA SER A 121 2.27 17.14 12.54
C SER A 121 1.26 16.85 13.69
N PHE A 122 0.02 17.36 13.60
CA PHE A 122 -0.91 17.45 14.74
C PHE A 122 -1.10 16.15 15.55
N LEU A 123 -1.23 14.98 14.92
CA LEU A 123 -1.43 13.71 15.65
C LEU A 123 -0.20 13.28 16.47
N MET A 124 1.01 13.65 16.05
CA MET A 124 2.24 13.31 16.77
C MET A 124 2.49 14.27 17.94
N GLN A 125 1.98 15.51 17.84
CA GLN A 125 1.94 16.46 18.94
C GLN A 125 0.81 16.13 19.94
N LEU A 126 -0.30 15.55 19.47
CA LEU A 126 -1.41 15.10 20.33
C LEU A 126 -0.95 14.09 21.39
N SER A 127 -0.01 13.20 21.06
CA SER A 127 0.57 12.24 22.00
C SER A 127 1.64 12.82 22.95
N THR A 128 1.94 14.12 22.85
CA THR A 128 2.88 14.83 23.75
C THR A 128 2.21 15.95 24.57
N TRP A 129 0.87 16.04 24.55
CA TRP A 129 0.12 17.03 25.31
C TRP A 129 -0.59 16.43 26.53
N ASP A 130 -0.38 17.08 27.68
CA ASP A 130 -1.10 16.75 28.90
C ASP A 130 -2.59 17.14 28.80
N LYS A 131 -3.41 16.49 29.62
CA LYS A 131 -4.88 16.59 29.58
C LYS A 131 -5.40 18.03 29.67
N ASP A 132 -4.70 18.89 30.38
CA ASP A 132 -5.10 20.29 30.59
C ASP A 132 -4.73 21.16 29.38
N GLU A 133 -3.58 20.94 28.74
CA GLU A 133 -3.19 21.63 27.49
C GLU A 133 -4.05 21.21 26.30
N LEU A 134 -4.44 19.93 26.23
CA LEU A 134 -5.14 19.32 25.09
C LEU A 134 -6.37 20.12 24.63
N ASN A 135 -7.14 20.67 25.57
CA ASN A 135 -8.34 21.46 25.27
C ASN A 135 -8.01 22.75 24.54
N ASP A 136 -6.97 23.47 24.99
CA ASP A 136 -6.56 24.74 24.38
C ASP A 136 -5.95 24.54 23.00
N LYS A 137 -5.15 23.48 22.79
CA LYS A 137 -4.60 23.17 21.46
C LYS A 137 -5.70 22.81 20.46
N LEU A 138 -6.70 22.02 20.89
CA LEU A 138 -7.89 21.71 20.08
C LEU A 138 -8.72 22.97 19.77
N ALA A 139 -8.97 23.82 20.77
CA ALA A 139 -9.70 25.07 20.60
C ALA A 139 -9.00 26.02 19.60
N ASN A 140 -7.67 26.13 19.66
CA ASN A 140 -6.88 26.91 18.70
C ASN A 140 -7.03 26.36 17.27
N ARG A 141 -6.91 25.04 17.06
CA ARG A 141 -7.11 24.43 15.71
C ARG A 141 -8.50 24.71 15.16
N VAL A 142 -9.54 24.59 15.98
CA VAL A 142 -10.92 24.91 15.59
C VAL A 142 -11.07 26.40 15.27
N GLN A 143 -10.38 27.28 16.00
CA GLN A 143 -10.43 28.73 15.76
C GLN A 143 -9.78 29.12 14.42
N VAL A 144 -8.67 28.48 14.02
CA VAL A 144 -8.02 28.70 12.71
C VAL A 144 -9.00 28.37 11.58
N SER A 145 -9.52 27.14 11.52
CA SER A 145 -10.50 26.73 10.50
C SER A 145 -11.74 27.63 10.48
N ARG A 146 -12.21 28.09 11.66
CA ARG A 146 -13.34 29.02 11.77
C ARG A 146 -13.04 30.41 11.18
N ARG A 147 -11.81 30.93 11.31
CA ARG A 147 -11.39 32.18 10.64
C ARG A 147 -11.35 32.01 9.12
N ALA A 148 -10.81 30.89 8.64
CA ALA A 148 -10.71 30.59 7.22
C ALA A 148 -12.10 30.48 6.55
N VAL A 149 -13.07 29.78 7.18
CA VAL A 149 -14.48 29.78 6.72
C VAL A 149 -15.09 31.19 6.71
N ALA A 150 -14.81 32.02 7.71
CA ALA A 150 -15.33 33.39 7.76
C ALA A 150 -14.79 34.27 6.61
N LYS A 151 -13.54 34.05 6.17
CA LYS A 151 -12.99 34.70 4.95
C LYS A 151 -13.71 34.21 3.69
N VAL A 152 -13.98 32.91 3.54
CA VAL A 152 -14.70 32.36 2.37
C VAL A 152 -16.07 33.01 2.22
N ILE A 153 -16.80 33.18 3.33
CA ILE A 153 -18.11 33.87 3.33
C ILE A 153 -17.96 35.31 2.83
N GLN A 154 -16.98 36.07 3.32
CA GLN A 154 -16.73 37.45 2.88
C GLN A 154 -16.35 37.52 1.39
N ALA A 155 -15.57 36.56 0.87
CA ALA A 155 -15.25 36.47 -0.55
C ALA A 155 -16.50 36.22 -1.41
N PHE A 156 -17.39 35.31 -0.97
CA PHE A 156 -18.68 35.08 -1.61
C PHE A 156 -19.61 36.30 -1.55
N ASP A 157 -19.68 37.03 -0.43
CA ASP A 157 -20.48 38.25 -0.31
C ASP A 157 -19.99 39.34 -1.28
N ARG A 158 -18.67 39.55 -1.38
CA ARG A 158 -18.06 40.47 -2.37
C ARG A 158 -18.38 40.04 -3.81
N LEU A 159 -18.27 38.75 -4.11
CA LEU A 159 -18.53 38.20 -5.44
C LEU A 159 -20.01 38.31 -5.82
N MET A 160 -20.94 38.08 -4.88
CA MET A 160 -22.36 38.33 -5.10
C MET A 160 -22.64 39.81 -5.37
N GLN A 161 -22.11 40.73 -4.55
CA GLN A 161 -22.27 42.17 -4.78
C GLN A 161 -21.68 42.63 -6.12
N ARG A 162 -20.58 42.03 -6.58
CA ARG A 162 -20.01 42.29 -7.91
C ARG A 162 -20.93 41.80 -9.03
N ASN A 163 -21.42 40.57 -8.90
CA ASN A 163 -22.32 39.97 -9.90
C ASN A 163 -23.69 40.64 -9.95
N GLU A 164 -24.21 41.12 -8.81
CA GLU A 164 -25.43 41.93 -8.72
C GLU A 164 -25.26 43.26 -9.46
N LYS A 165 -24.16 43.99 -9.22
CA LYS A 165 -23.83 45.23 -9.95
C LYS A 165 -23.70 44.99 -11.46
N ILE A 166 -23.06 43.88 -11.87
CA ILE A 166 -22.96 43.50 -13.29
C ILE A 166 -24.34 43.15 -13.87
N THR A 167 -25.22 42.51 -13.09
CA THR A 167 -26.59 42.16 -13.52
C THR A 167 -27.44 43.41 -13.69
N LEU A 168 -27.37 44.37 -12.77
CA LEU A 168 -28.02 45.68 -12.89
C LEU A 168 -27.51 46.45 -14.11
N ALA A 169 -26.20 46.43 -14.37
CA ALA A 169 -25.60 47.04 -15.56
C ALA A 169 -26.12 46.42 -16.86
N LEU A 170 -26.15 45.08 -16.95
CA LEU A 170 -26.60 44.35 -18.14
C LEU A 170 -28.10 44.52 -18.43
N LYS A 171 -28.91 44.84 -17.41
CA LYS A 171 -30.32 45.18 -17.58
C LYS A 171 -30.58 46.67 -17.90
N GLY A 172 -29.58 47.54 -17.76
CA GLY A 172 -29.77 48.99 -17.82
C GLY A 172 -30.44 49.59 -16.57
N GLU A 173 -30.45 48.87 -15.45
CA GLU A 173 -31.03 49.30 -14.16
C GLU A 173 -30.06 50.16 -13.31
N LEU A 174 -28.89 50.54 -13.85
CA LEU A 174 -27.94 51.45 -13.20
C LEU A 174 -28.32 52.92 -13.42
N GLU A 175 -29.04 53.52 -12.47
CA GLU A 175 -29.28 54.97 -12.46
C GLU A 175 -27.97 55.75 -12.23
N GLY A 176 -27.57 56.56 -13.22
CA GLY A 176 -26.66 57.70 -13.01
C GLY A 176 -25.16 57.48 -13.26
N GLN A 177 -24.74 56.44 -13.98
CA GLN A 177 -23.36 56.33 -14.48
C GLN A 177 -23.34 56.02 -15.98
N ASP A 178 -22.76 56.92 -16.78
CA ASP A 178 -22.48 56.67 -18.20
C ASP A 178 -21.58 55.43 -18.36
N ALA A 179 -21.87 54.61 -19.38
CA ALA A 179 -21.10 53.39 -19.62
C ALA A 179 -19.61 53.72 -19.83
N PRO A 180 -18.68 53.07 -19.11
CA PRO A 180 -17.26 53.42 -19.16
C PRO A 180 -16.71 53.23 -20.58
N SER A 181 -16.00 54.24 -21.08
CA SER A 181 -15.46 54.23 -22.44
C SER A 181 -14.59 53.00 -22.68
N VAL A 182 -14.89 52.26 -23.76
CA VAL A 182 -14.22 51.01 -24.11
C VAL A 182 -12.71 51.23 -24.30
N ASP A 183 -12.30 52.37 -24.86
CA ASP A 183 -10.87 52.75 -24.99
C ASP A 183 -10.17 52.99 -23.65
N GLU A 184 -10.91 53.42 -22.62
CA GLU A 184 -10.38 53.62 -21.27
C GLU A 184 -10.27 52.27 -20.53
N ALA A 185 -11.30 51.42 -20.65
CA ALA A 185 -11.26 50.06 -20.13
C ALA A 185 -10.11 49.24 -20.76
N ILE A 186 -9.92 49.33 -22.08
CA ILE A 186 -8.79 48.68 -22.78
C ILE A 186 -7.44 49.24 -22.31
N ARG A 187 -7.31 50.55 -22.11
CA ARG A 187 -6.07 51.15 -21.57
C ARG A 187 -5.78 50.69 -20.15
N GLN A 188 -6.77 50.64 -19.27
CA GLN A 188 -6.60 50.13 -17.90
C GLN A 188 -6.21 48.65 -17.88
N THR A 189 -6.88 47.80 -18.67
CA THR A 189 -6.52 46.38 -18.82
C THR A 189 -5.09 46.20 -19.36
N ASN A 190 -4.65 47.04 -20.30
CA ASN A 190 -3.28 46.98 -20.81
C ASN A 190 -2.25 47.39 -19.74
N ILE A 191 -2.54 48.42 -18.95
CA ILE A 191 -1.70 48.85 -17.81
C ILE A 191 -1.61 47.74 -16.75
N GLN A 192 -2.72 47.06 -16.46
CA GLN A 192 -2.77 45.90 -15.55
C GLN A 192 -1.91 44.74 -16.08
N LEU A 193 -2.07 44.34 -17.34
CA LEU A 193 -1.26 43.30 -17.98
C LEU A 193 0.25 43.64 -18.03
N GLN A 194 0.61 44.93 -18.14
CA GLN A 194 2.00 45.38 -18.03
C GLN A 194 2.53 45.31 -16.59
N ALA A 195 1.70 45.64 -15.59
CA ALA A 195 2.07 45.49 -14.18
C ALA A 195 2.23 44.00 -13.80
N GLU A 196 1.32 43.14 -14.25
CA GLU A 196 1.37 41.69 -14.06
C GLU A 196 2.61 41.09 -14.72
N ASN A 197 2.95 41.49 -15.95
CA ASN A 197 4.21 41.07 -16.60
C ASN A 197 5.46 41.47 -15.78
N ARG A 198 5.49 42.68 -15.20
CA ARG A 198 6.60 43.11 -14.33
C ARG A 198 6.66 42.29 -13.04
N ASN A 199 5.51 41.97 -12.45
CA ASN A 199 5.42 41.12 -11.26
C ASN A 199 5.89 39.69 -11.55
N LEU A 200 5.48 39.11 -12.69
CA LEU A 200 5.93 37.80 -13.14
C LEU A 200 7.44 37.77 -13.42
N GLN A 201 8.01 38.81 -14.03
CA GLN A 201 9.45 38.94 -14.23
C GLN A 201 10.21 39.07 -12.89
N ALA A 202 9.69 39.84 -11.93
CA ALA A 202 10.28 39.96 -10.60
C ALA A 202 10.22 38.63 -9.83
N LEU A 203 9.08 37.91 -9.89
CA LEU A 203 8.91 36.60 -9.28
C LEU A 203 9.84 35.56 -9.91
N HIS A 204 9.96 35.54 -11.24
CA HIS A 204 10.88 34.66 -11.98
C HIS A 204 12.34 34.89 -11.54
N THR A 205 12.78 36.15 -11.44
CA THR A 205 14.12 36.50 -10.93
C THR A 205 14.31 36.05 -9.48
N SER A 206 13.34 36.29 -8.59
CA SER A 206 13.41 35.85 -7.19
C SER A 206 13.42 34.32 -7.04
N LEU A 207 12.71 33.59 -7.90
CA LEU A 207 12.75 32.12 -7.93
C LEU A 207 14.11 31.60 -8.42
N HIS A 208 14.71 32.22 -9.43
CA HIS A 208 16.07 31.90 -9.88
C HIS A 208 17.13 32.19 -8.81
N GLU A 209 17.02 33.31 -8.09
CA GLU A 209 17.90 33.67 -6.97
C GLU A 209 17.79 32.65 -5.82
N LYS A 210 16.57 32.30 -5.41
CA LYS A 210 16.31 31.26 -4.39
C LYS A 210 16.83 29.89 -4.82
N TYR A 211 16.62 29.51 -6.09
CA TYR A 211 17.15 28.28 -6.66
C TYR A 211 18.68 28.24 -6.62
N HIS A 212 19.34 29.34 -7.00
CA HIS A 212 20.80 29.44 -6.94
C HIS A 212 21.32 29.37 -5.50
N THR A 213 20.69 30.08 -4.56
CA THR A 213 21.02 30.05 -3.12
C THR A 213 20.87 28.63 -2.54
N ASN A 214 19.78 27.93 -2.88
CA ASN A 214 19.58 26.55 -2.45
C ASN A 214 20.60 25.59 -3.09
N SER A 215 20.97 25.80 -4.36
CA SER A 215 22.00 25.00 -5.04
C SER A 215 23.38 25.16 -4.38
N LEU A 216 23.76 26.39 -4.03
CA LEU A 216 24.98 26.68 -3.25
C LEU A 216 24.94 25.97 -1.88
N LYS A 217 23.82 26.08 -1.16
CA LYS A 217 23.67 25.45 0.16
C LYS A 217 23.68 23.91 0.10
N VAL A 218 23.22 23.30 -1.00
CA VAL A 218 23.37 21.86 -1.24
C VAL A 218 24.83 21.49 -1.47
N ALA A 219 25.60 22.31 -2.19
CA ALA A 219 27.04 22.09 -2.35
C ALA A 219 27.80 22.22 -1.02
N GLU A 220 27.54 23.27 -0.23
CA GLU A 220 28.11 23.47 1.12
C GLU A 220 27.86 22.25 2.04
N LEU A 221 26.63 21.70 2.02
CA LEU A 221 26.29 20.50 2.78
C LEU A 221 26.98 19.25 2.23
N GLN A 222 27.11 19.09 0.92
CA GLN A 222 27.81 17.97 0.30
C GLN A 222 29.31 17.99 0.63
N ASP A 223 29.95 19.16 0.60
CA ASP A 223 31.35 19.35 1.01
C ASP A 223 31.52 19.03 2.50
N SER A 224 30.59 19.50 3.35
CA SER A 224 30.61 19.20 4.79
C SER A 224 30.38 17.71 5.11
N VAL A 225 29.58 16.99 4.33
CA VAL A 225 29.43 15.53 4.44
C VAL A 225 30.74 14.84 4.04
N THR A 226 31.31 15.20 2.89
CA THR A 226 32.56 14.62 2.37
C THR A 226 33.73 14.83 3.34
N ALA A 227 33.81 16.00 3.98
CA ALA A 227 34.79 16.28 5.03
C ALA A 227 34.60 15.37 6.26
N LYS A 228 33.36 15.15 6.70
CA LYS A 228 33.06 14.26 7.84
C LYS A 228 33.26 12.78 7.53
N GLU A 229 33.01 12.34 6.30
CA GLU A 229 33.37 10.99 5.85
C GLU A 229 34.89 10.77 5.87
N THR A 230 35.67 11.79 5.50
CA THR A 230 37.14 11.78 5.57
C THR A 230 37.63 11.72 7.02
N GLU A 231 37.10 12.55 7.91
CA GLU A 231 37.38 12.55 9.36
C GLU A 231 37.05 11.19 10.01
N ILE A 232 35.95 10.55 9.61
CA ILE A 232 35.59 9.19 10.06
C ILE A 232 36.59 8.14 9.55
N ALA A 233 37.14 8.29 8.34
CA ALA A 233 38.19 7.40 7.83
C ALA A 233 39.52 7.58 8.57
N GLU A 234 39.93 8.82 8.86
CA GLU A 234 41.11 9.12 9.66
C GLU A 234 41.00 8.58 11.10
N LEU A 235 39.84 8.75 11.74
CA LEU A 235 39.59 8.21 13.08
C LEU A 235 39.57 6.68 13.11
N LYS A 236 39.11 6.00 12.06
CA LYS A 236 39.21 4.54 11.94
C LYS A 236 40.66 4.08 11.87
N ASN A 237 41.48 4.70 11.01
CA ASN A 237 42.90 4.38 10.91
C ASN A 237 43.62 4.57 12.27
N GLN A 238 43.31 5.65 13.00
CA GLN A 238 43.85 5.88 14.35
C GLN A 238 43.40 4.82 15.37
N ILE A 239 42.15 4.34 15.28
CA ILE A 239 41.64 3.25 16.11
C ILE A 239 42.37 1.94 15.80
N ASP A 240 42.66 1.65 14.54
CA ASP A 240 43.38 0.44 14.12
C ASP A 240 44.86 0.49 14.54
N ASP A 241 45.53 1.64 14.40
CA ASP A 241 46.90 1.88 14.90
C ASP A 241 46.97 1.70 16.44
N LEU A 242 46.00 2.23 17.18
CA LEU A 242 45.93 2.11 18.64
C LEU A 242 45.61 0.67 19.09
N GLN A 243 44.78 -0.07 18.34
CA GLN A 243 44.57 -1.49 18.58
C GLN A 243 45.85 -2.31 18.36
N TYR A 244 46.61 -2.00 17.30
CA TYR A 244 47.89 -2.66 17.02
C TYR A 244 48.91 -2.45 18.14
N GLU A 245 49.10 -1.22 18.63
CA GLU A 245 50.00 -0.95 19.76
C GLU A 245 49.49 -1.56 21.07
N LEU A 246 48.18 -1.61 21.31
CA LEU A 246 47.59 -2.28 22.47
C LEU A 246 47.88 -3.79 22.46
N GLU A 247 47.69 -4.46 21.33
CA GLU A 247 47.92 -5.90 21.19
C GLU A 247 49.41 -6.26 21.31
N LYS A 248 50.28 -5.41 20.75
CA LYS A 248 51.74 -5.46 20.90
C LYS A 248 52.19 -5.28 22.36
N VAL A 249 51.50 -4.46 23.15
CA VAL A 249 51.73 -4.33 24.60
C VAL A 249 51.22 -5.55 25.38
N ARG A 250 50.04 -6.09 25.03
CA ARG A 250 49.51 -7.34 25.62
C ARG A 250 50.47 -8.51 25.42
N PHE A 251 50.87 -8.78 24.18
CA PHE A 251 51.83 -9.84 23.85
C PHE A 251 53.20 -9.70 24.55
N ARG A 252 53.60 -8.47 24.89
CA ARG A 252 54.78 -8.22 25.73
C ARG A 252 54.52 -8.55 27.21
N ASN A 253 53.32 -8.25 27.72
CA ASN A 253 52.91 -8.59 29.08
C ASN A 253 52.79 -10.12 29.27
N ASP A 254 52.13 -10.82 28.34
CA ASP A 254 51.95 -12.28 28.38
C ASP A 254 53.30 -13.03 28.47
N LYS A 255 54.32 -12.53 27.75
CA LYS A 255 55.71 -13.05 27.84
C LYS A 255 56.35 -12.79 29.20
N LEU A 256 56.10 -11.64 29.81
CA LEU A 256 56.62 -11.32 31.15
C LEU A 256 55.91 -12.17 32.22
N GLU A 257 54.60 -12.40 32.09
CA GLU A 257 53.85 -13.31 32.96
C GLU A 257 54.31 -14.76 32.80
N THR A 258 54.57 -15.22 31.57
CA THR A 258 55.14 -16.55 31.30
C THR A 258 56.51 -16.72 31.95
N HIS A 259 57.42 -15.76 31.78
CA HIS A 259 58.73 -15.82 32.42
C HIS A 259 58.67 -15.69 33.95
N LEU A 260 57.69 -14.96 34.50
CA LEU A 260 57.45 -14.88 35.93
C LEU A 260 56.95 -16.23 36.48
N ALA A 261 56.03 -16.90 35.78
CA ALA A 261 55.57 -18.23 36.12
C ALA A 261 56.72 -19.26 36.09
N GLU A 262 57.53 -19.27 35.03
CA GLU A 262 58.76 -20.08 34.95
C GLU A 262 59.72 -19.82 36.12
N ALA A 263 59.93 -18.55 36.50
CA ALA A 263 60.81 -18.19 37.61
C ALA A 263 60.27 -18.70 38.95
N VAL A 264 58.95 -18.59 39.17
CA VAL A 264 58.27 -19.12 40.35
C VAL A 264 58.34 -20.65 40.40
N GLU A 265 58.19 -21.36 39.28
CA GLU A 265 58.40 -22.82 39.24
C GLU A 265 59.86 -23.21 39.51
N LYS A 266 60.83 -22.53 38.90
CA LYS A 266 62.26 -22.78 39.14
C LYS A 266 62.64 -22.56 40.61
N ILE A 267 62.08 -21.53 41.26
CA ILE A 267 62.25 -21.28 42.71
C ILE A 267 61.60 -22.39 43.55
N LYS A 268 60.39 -22.85 43.21
CA LYS A 268 59.72 -23.97 43.91
C LYS A 268 60.53 -25.27 43.77
N ALA A 269 61.02 -25.58 42.58
CA ALA A 269 61.86 -26.75 42.31
C ALA A 269 63.19 -26.67 43.08
N TYR A 270 63.85 -25.51 43.14
CA TYR A 270 65.08 -25.34 43.93
C TYR A 270 64.86 -25.61 45.43
N HIS A 271 63.77 -25.09 46.00
CA HIS A 271 63.39 -25.36 47.40
C HIS A 271 63.00 -26.82 47.67
N GLN A 272 62.64 -27.60 46.64
CA GLN A 272 62.38 -29.04 46.77
C GLN A 272 63.64 -29.91 46.63
N VAL A 273 64.66 -29.44 45.89
CA VAL A 273 65.87 -30.23 45.57
C VAL A 273 67.05 -29.90 46.48
N HIS A 274 67.21 -28.64 46.89
CA HIS A 274 68.29 -28.22 47.78
C HIS A 274 67.77 -27.65 49.10
N GLY A 275 67.78 -28.52 50.12
CA GLY A 275 68.07 -28.08 51.48
C GLY A 275 69.47 -27.49 51.56
N ASP A 276 69.61 -26.43 52.36
CA ASP A 276 70.74 -25.50 52.46
C ASP A 276 72.13 -26.16 52.70
N PRO A 277 73.14 -25.88 51.86
CA PRO A 277 74.55 -26.24 52.12
C PRO A 277 75.51 -25.03 52.11
N GLU A 278 76.08 -24.72 53.28
CA GLU A 278 77.07 -23.65 53.48
C GLU A 278 78.50 -24.21 53.70
N LYS A 279 79.54 -23.46 53.29
CA LYS A 279 81.01 -23.69 53.53
C LYS A 279 81.64 -24.88 52.76
N GLY A 280 82.95 -24.90 52.45
CA GLY A 280 83.98 -23.85 52.51
C GLY A 280 85.43 -24.39 52.71
N GLN A 281 86.45 -23.60 52.28
CA GLN A 281 87.91 -23.69 52.62
C GLN A 281 88.74 -24.84 51.96
N GLN A 282 89.90 -24.61 51.30
CA GLN A 282 91.31 -24.27 51.73
C GLN A 282 92.11 -25.49 52.29
N SER A 283 93.45 -25.65 52.20
CA SER A 283 94.58 -24.72 51.94
C SER A 283 95.89 -25.34 51.32
N LYS A 284 96.84 -24.45 50.98
CA LYS A 284 98.30 -24.59 50.64
C LYS A 284 99.21 -25.10 51.82
N PRO A 285 100.60 -25.08 51.81
CA PRO A 285 101.69 -25.15 50.78
C PRO A 285 102.99 -26.00 51.11
N ILE A 286 103.91 -26.18 50.12
CA ILE A 286 105.42 -25.96 50.03
C ILE A 286 106.31 -26.13 51.31
N VAL A 287 107.53 -26.76 51.36
CA VAL A 287 108.91 -26.39 50.85
C VAL A 287 109.81 -27.67 50.82
N GLN A 288 110.58 -28.06 49.78
CA GLN A 288 111.94 -27.65 49.35
C GLN A 288 113.04 -27.54 50.46
N SER A 289 114.34 -27.84 50.27
CA SER A 289 115.09 -28.47 49.16
C SER A 289 116.55 -28.84 49.52
N ASN A 290 117.09 -29.93 48.96
CA ASN A 290 118.49 -30.04 48.49
C ASN A 290 118.55 -31.06 47.34
N VAL A 291 119.44 -30.92 46.35
CA VAL A 291 119.40 -31.74 45.11
C VAL A 291 120.31 -32.96 45.21
N SER A 292 119.72 -34.11 45.55
CA SER A 292 120.26 -35.44 45.25
C SER A 292 119.96 -35.85 43.81
N GLN A 293 120.47 -36.99 43.34
CA GLN A 293 120.12 -37.54 42.01
C GLN A 293 118.59 -37.74 41.85
N ALA A 294 117.92 -38.22 42.90
CA ALA A 294 116.46 -38.33 42.94
C ALA A 294 115.75 -36.99 42.68
N LYS A 295 116.31 -35.86 43.13
CA LYS A 295 115.76 -34.52 42.86
C LYS A 295 115.98 -34.02 41.44
N LEU A 296 116.89 -34.64 40.69
CA LEU A 296 117.08 -34.40 39.26
C LEU A 296 116.08 -35.28 38.45
N GLU A 297 115.81 -36.48 38.92
CA GLU A 297 114.71 -37.34 38.46
C GLU A 297 113.33 -36.69 38.75
N ASP A 298 113.12 -36.11 39.95
CA ASP A 298 111.93 -35.33 40.32
C ASP A 298 111.75 -34.13 39.37
N LEU A 299 112.81 -33.33 39.14
CA LEU A 299 112.76 -32.20 38.20
C LEU A 299 112.48 -32.66 36.75
N THR A 300 112.97 -33.84 36.36
CA THR A 300 112.66 -34.43 35.05
C THR A 300 111.19 -34.85 34.97
N LYS A 301 110.64 -35.39 36.05
CA LYS A 301 109.23 -35.78 36.19
C LYS A 301 108.30 -34.56 36.23
N GLU A 302 108.64 -33.50 36.98
CA GLU A 302 107.96 -32.21 36.94
C GLU A 302 107.94 -31.64 35.52
N ILE A 303 109.08 -31.68 34.80
CA ILE A 303 109.15 -31.24 33.39
C ILE A 303 108.23 -32.06 32.49
N GLU A 304 108.12 -33.38 32.69
CA GLU A 304 107.20 -34.22 31.90
C GLU A 304 105.73 -33.95 32.24
N GLU A 305 105.40 -33.75 33.53
CA GLU A 305 104.07 -33.33 33.99
C GLU A 305 103.68 -31.95 33.43
N TYR A 306 104.63 -31.01 33.33
CA TYR A 306 104.41 -29.71 32.68
C TYR A 306 104.21 -29.84 31.17
N LYS A 307 104.90 -30.77 30.48
CA LYS A 307 104.63 -31.07 29.06
C LYS A 307 103.26 -31.71 28.86
N GLU A 308 102.87 -32.66 29.72
CA GLU A 308 101.58 -33.31 29.66
C GLU A 308 100.45 -32.30 29.92
N LEU A 309 100.59 -31.44 30.92
CA LEU A 309 99.66 -30.33 31.18
C LEU A 309 99.60 -29.33 30.01
N ALA A 310 100.73 -29.04 29.36
CA ALA A 310 100.76 -28.18 28.17
C ALA A 310 100.06 -28.84 26.97
N ASN A 311 100.26 -30.13 26.73
CA ASN A 311 99.57 -30.90 25.70
C ASN A 311 98.06 -31.01 25.97
N ASN A 312 97.65 -31.23 27.23
CA ASN A 312 96.25 -31.27 27.62
C ASN A 312 95.57 -29.91 27.40
N ARG A 313 96.21 -28.81 27.80
CA ARG A 313 95.73 -27.44 27.50
C ARG A 313 95.66 -27.14 26.01
N LEU A 314 96.61 -27.65 25.21
CA LEU A 314 96.58 -27.52 23.75
C LEU A 314 95.38 -28.28 23.15
N GLN A 315 95.12 -29.51 23.60
CA GLN A 315 93.94 -30.28 23.19
C GLN A 315 92.62 -29.65 23.64
N GLU A 316 92.56 -29.03 24.82
CA GLU A 316 91.41 -28.24 25.28
C GLU A 316 91.18 -27.02 24.38
N LEU A 317 92.24 -26.30 24.03
CA LEU A 317 92.19 -25.14 23.15
C LEU A 317 91.78 -25.52 21.71
N ASP A 318 92.27 -26.65 21.19
CA ASP A 318 91.84 -27.19 19.89
C ASP A 318 90.37 -27.63 19.89
N LYS A 319 89.89 -28.26 20.99
CA LYS A 319 88.45 -28.58 21.18
C LYS A 319 87.59 -27.31 21.27
N LEU A 320 88.11 -26.24 21.89
CA LEU A 320 87.44 -24.95 21.96
C LEU A 320 87.41 -24.24 20.58
N HIS A 321 88.49 -24.34 19.80
CA HIS A 321 88.53 -23.88 18.41
C HIS A 321 87.65 -24.73 17.46
N GLN A 322 87.47 -26.01 17.75
CA GLN A 322 86.55 -26.89 17.02
C GLN A 322 85.09 -26.45 17.25
N THR A 323 84.66 -26.41 18.51
CA THR A 323 83.30 -26.02 18.91
C THR A 323 82.96 -24.58 18.54
N HIS A 324 83.91 -23.63 18.64
CA HIS A 324 83.71 -22.26 18.17
C HIS A 324 83.46 -22.19 16.65
N ARG A 325 84.21 -22.95 15.84
CA ARG A 325 83.98 -23.03 14.37
C ARG A 325 82.67 -23.71 14.00
N GLU A 326 82.20 -24.65 14.82
CA GLU A 326 80.89 -25.30 14.64
C GLU A 326 79.75 -24.34 14.99
N THR A 327 79.86 -23.62 16.11
CA THR A 327 78.92 -22.56 16.51
C THR A 327 78.84 -21.45 15.46
N LEU A 328 79.97 -21.02 14.87
CA LEU A 328 79.98 -20.02 13.80
C LEU A 328 79.25 -20.51 12.52
N LYS A 329 79.38 -21.78 12.15
CA LYS A 329 78.62 -22.36 11.02
C LYS A 329 77.12 -22.37 11.29
N GLU A 330 76.72 -22.70 12.51
CA GLU A 330 75.31 -22.68 12.92
C GLU A 330 74.74 -21.26 12.91
N VAL A 331 75.50 -20.27 13.39
CA VAL A 331 75.12 -18.85 13.32
C VAL A 331 74.97 -18.36 11.87
N GLU A 332 75.88 -18.70 10.95
CA GLU A 332 75.71 -18.33 9.54
C GLU A 332 74.56 -19.07 8.86
N LYS A 333 74.31 -20.34 9.21
CA LYS A 333 73.13 -21.08 8.75
C LYS A 333 71.84 -20.39 9.20
N LEU A 334 71.69 -20.09 10.49
CA LEU A 334 70.51 -19.40 11.04
C LEU A 334 70.32 -18.01 10.42
N LYS A 335 71.40 -17.28 10.11
CA LYS A 335 71.33 -16.02 9.34
C LYS A 335 70.82 -16.22 7.91
N MET A 336 71.14 -17.33 7.25
CA MET A 336 70.57 -17.66 5.93
C MET A 336 69.11 -18.06 6.04
N ASP A 337 68.77 -18.94 6.99
CA ASP A 337 67.40 -19.42 7.24
C ASP A 337 66.44 -18.24 7.54
N ILE A 338 66.90 -17.23 8.30
CA ILE A 338 66.14 -15.98 8.58
C ILE A 338 66.04 -15.06 7.35
N ARG A 339 67.07 -15.01 6.50
CA ARG A 339 67.10 -14.15 5.29
C ARG A 339 66.28 -14.69 4.12
N GLN A 340 66.02 -15.99 4.09
CA GLN A 340 65.24 -16.67 3.05
C GLN A 340 64.13 -17.51 3.69
N LEU A 341 63.32 -16.86 4.52
CA LEU A 341 62.19 -17.48 5.22
C LEU A 341 61.22 -18.11 4.18
N PRO A 342 60.98 -19.43 4.21
CA PRO A 342 60.13 -20.07 3.21
C PRO A 342 58.67 -19.59 3.29
N GLU A 343 58.02 -19.42 2.14
CA GLU A 343 56.63 -18.96 2.06
C GLU A 343 55.65 -19.88 2.83
N SER A 344 55.94 -21.18 2.89
CA SER A 344 55.16 -22.12 3.72
C SER A 344 55.18 -21.78 5.22
N VAL A 345 56.32 -21.31 5.74
CA VAL A 345 56.44 -20.88 7.15
C VAL A 345 55.61 -19.62 7.38
N ILE A 346 55.62 -18.68 6.42
CA ILE A 346 54.82 -17.45 6.47
C ILE A 346 53.33 -17.80 6.47
N VAL A 347 52.87 -18.65 5.53
CA VAL A 347 51.47 -19.11 5.43
C VAL A 347 51.04 -19.94 6.64
N GLU A 348 51.98 -20.60 7.32
CA GLU A 348 51.72 -21.31 8.57
C GLU A 348 51.59 -20.41 9.81
N THR A 349 52.04 -19.15 9.76
CA THR A 349 51.88 -18.20 10.89
C THR A 349 50.42 -17.92 11.24
N THR A 350 50.17 -17.66 12.52
CA THR A 350 48.89 -17.18 13.06
C THR A 350 48.45 -15.88 12.39
N GLU A 351 49.39 -14.98 12.15
CA GLU A 351 49.21 -13.64 11.60
C GLU A 351 48.74 -13.70 10.14
N TYR A 352 49.39 -14.52 9.30
CA TYR A 352 48.94 -14.74 7.93
C TYR A 352 47.54 -15.36 7.89
N LYS A 353 47.26 -16.36 8.74
CA LYS A 353 45.95 -17.03 8.80
C LYS A 353 44.84 -16.09 9.26
N CYS A 354 45.13 -15.20 10.22
CA CYS A 354 44.18 -14.16 10.63
C CYS A 354 43.91 -13.17 9.50
N LEU A 355 44.95 -12.67 8.82
CA LEU A 355 44.81 -11.75 7.69
C LEU A 355 44.08 -12.39 6.50
N GLN A 356 44.36 -13.67 6.21
CA GLN A 356 43.66 -14.47 5.19
C GLN A 356 42.17 -14.65 5.54
N SER A 357 41.84 -14.87 6.82
CA SER A 357 40.46 -14.96 7.30
C SER A 357 39.74 -13.61 7.16
N GLN A 358 40.36 -12.51 7.62
CA GLN A 358 39.82 -11.15 7.50
C GLN A 358 39.59 -10.76 6.03
N PHE A 359 40.58 -11.00 5.17
CA PHE A 359 40.45 -10.78 3.73
C PHE A 359 39.31 -11.61 3.12
N SER A 360 39.14 -12.86 3.55
CA SER A 360 38.04 -13.72 3.06
C SER A 360 36.66 -13.18 3.47
N VAL A 361 36.51 -12.63 4.69
CA VAL A 361 35.28 -11.96 5.13
C VAL A 361 35.03 -10.70 4.29
N LEU A 362 35.99 -9.79 4.23
CA LEU A 362 35.89 -8.52 3.49
C LEU A 362 35.64 -8.73 1.98
N TYR A 363 36.23 -9.77 1.38
CA TYR A 363 35.99 -10.14 -0.01
C TYR A 363 34.55 -10.62 -0.22
N ASN A 364 34.03 -11.46 0.68
CA ASN A 364 32.65 -11.95 0.61
C ASN A 364 31.63 -10.82 0.83
N GLU A 365 31.87 -9.92 1.80
CA GLU A 365 31.06 -8.71 2.01
C GLU A 365 31.09 -7.79 0.78
N SER A 366 32.27 -7.56 0.19
CA SER A 366 32.43 -6.77 -1.03
C SER A 366 31.66 -7.36 -2.21
N MET A 367 31.69 -8.70 -2.38
CA MET A 367 30.88 -9.37 -3.41
C MET A 367 29.37 -9.26 -3.12
N GLN A 368 28.95 -9.39 -1.87
CA GLN A 368 27.53 -9.29 -1.49
C GLN A 368 26.98 -7.87 -1.68
N LEU A 369 27.75 -6.84 -1.27
CA LEU A 369 27.43 -5.43 -1.52
C LEU A 369 27.37 -5.12 -3.02
N LYS A 370 28.26 -5.70 -3.83
CA LYS A 370 28.22 -5.58 -5.29
C LYS A 370 26.94 -6.18 -5.88
N THR A 371 26.53 -7.37 -5.43
CA THR A 371 25.25 -7.98 -5.86
C THR A 371 24.06 -7.10 -5.49
N GLN A 372 23.98 -6.59 -4.25
CA GLN A 372 22.92 -5.67 -3.83
C GLN A 372 22.89 -4.38 -4.66
N LEU A 373 24.05 -3.84 -5.02
CA LEU A 373 24.18 -2.63 -5.84
C LEU A 373 23.73 -2.85 -7.30
N ASP A 374 24.05 -4.00 -7.89
CA ASP A 374 23.57 -4.35 -9.24
C ASP A 374 22.07 -4.73 -9.23
N GLU A 375 21.54 -5.34 -8.16
CA GLU A 375 20.10 -5.52 -7.94
C GLU A 375 19.36 -4.18 -7.81
N ALA A 376 19.88 -3.25 -7.01
CA ALA A 376 19.29 -1.92 -6.83
C ALA A 376 19.26 -1.13 -8.15
N ARG A 377 20.33 -1.20 -8.95
CA ARG A 377 20.38 -0.64 -10.32
C ARG A 377 19.30 -1.26 -11.22
N GLN A 378 19.14 -2.58 -11.18
CA GLN A 378 18.12 -3.28 -11.96
C GLN A 378 16.70 -2.89 -11.52
N GLN A 379 16.45 -2.71 -10.21
CA GLN A 379 15.18 -2.22 -9.68
C GLN A 379 14.88 -0.77 -10.13
N ILE A 380 15.86 0.14 -10.01
CA ILE A 380 15.72 1.54 -10.47
C ILE A 380 15.39 1.60 -11.96
N GLN A 381 16.12 0.84 -12.80
CA GLN A 381 15.89 0.81 -14.24
C GLN A 381 14.54 0.18 -14.59
N THR A 382 14.10 -0.84 -13.84
CA THR A 382 12.76 -1.44 -14.00
C THR A 382 11.65 -0.44 -13.62
N SER A 383 11.80 0.25 -12.50
CA SER A 383 10.87 1.29 -12.03
C SER A 383 10.76 2.45 -13.02
N LYS A 384 11.89 2.95 -13.53
CA LYS A 384 11.94 3.97 -14.59
C LYS A 384 11.20 3.52 -15.86
N ASN A 385 11.46 2.30 -16.31
CA ASN A 385 10.82 1.73 -17.50
C ASN A 385 9.34 1.37 -17.29
N ALA A 386 8.87 1.22 -16.05
CA ALA A 386 7.45 1.09 -15.72
C ALA A 386 6.78 2.46 -15.69
N HIS A 387 7.40 3.46 -15.06
CA HIS A 387 6.85 4.82 -14.97
C HIS A 387 6.71 5.47 -16.35
N LEU A 388 7.69 5.30 -17.25
CA LEU A 388 7.60 5.75 -18.65
C LEU A 388 6.38 5.15 -19.37
N ARG A 389 6.16 3.84 -19.27
CA ARG A 389 4.99 3.17 -19.87
C ARG A 389 3.66 3.63 -19.27
N ASN A 390 3.64 4.00 -17.98
CA ASN A 390 2.44 4.58 -17.38
C ASN A 390 2.15 5.99 -17.93
N ILE A 391 3.19 6.79 -18.23
CA ILE A 391 3.03 8.10 -18.87
C ILE A 391 2.51 7.92 -20.31
N GLU A 392 3.13 7.05 -21.11
CA GLU A 392 2.67 6.70 -22.47
C GLU A 392 1.20 6.24 -22.48
N MET A 393 0.78 5.48 -21.46
CA MET A 393 -0.61 5.04 -21.29
C MET A 393 -1.54 6.22 -20.98
N MET A 394 -1.20 7.08 -20.01
CA MET A 394 -1.99 8.27 -19.66
C MET A 394 -2.13 9.25 -20.83
N GLU A 395 -1.07 9.48 -21.60
CA GLU A 395 -1.10 10.30 -22.82
C GLU A 395 -2.05 9.70 -23.87
N SER A 396 -2.10 8.37 -23.99
CA SER A 396 -3.03 7.69 -24.90
C SER A 396 -4.49 7.75 -24.42
N GLU A 397 -4.73 7.69 -23.11
CA GLU A 397 -6.05 7.78 -22.50
C GLU A 397 -6.63 9.20 -22.62
N GLU A 398 -5.82 10.23 -22.34
CA GLU A 398 -6.18 11.64 -22.53
C GLU A 398 -6.48 11.95 -24.00
N LEU A 399 -5.68 11.43 -24.94
CA LEU A 399 -5.94 11.57 -26.37
C LEU A 399 -7.25 10.87 -26.82
N ILE A 400 -7.67 9.82 -26.12
CA ILE A 400 -8.98 9.16 -26.36
C ILE A 400 -10.12 9.97 -25.73
N ALA A 401 -9.93 10.50 -24.52
CA ALA A 401 -10.91 11.36 -23.84
C ALA A 401 -11.18 12.64 -24.64
N GLN A 402 -10.14 13.33 -25.10
CA GLN A 402 -10.23 14.52 -25.94
C GLN A 402 -10.96 14.25 -27.27
N LYS A 403 -10.75 13.06 -27.88
CA LYS A 403 -11.49 12.65 -29.09
C LYS A 403 -12.97 12.42 -28.83
N LYS A 404 -13.34 11.80 -27.71
CA LYS A 404 -14.75 11.61 -27.30
C LYS A 404 -15.42 12.96 -27.05
N LEU A 405 -14.82 13.82 -26.23
CA LEU A 405 -15.36 15.15 -25.93
C LEU A 405 -15.55 15.99 -27.20
N ARG A 406 -14.60 15.94 -28.14
CA ARG A 406 -14.74 16.61 -29.44
C ARG A 406 -15.91 16.05 -30.28
N GLN A 407 -16.14 14.74 -30.24
CA GLN A 407 -17.28 14.12 -30.92
C GLN A 407 -18.62 14.47 -30.27
N GLU A 408 -18.68 14.52 -28.93
CA GLU A 408 -19.85 14.94 -28.16
C GLU A 408 -20.19 16.42 -28.43
N VAL A 409 -19.19 17.31 -28.49
CA VAL A 409 -19.39 18.72 -28.88
C VAL A 409 -19.99 18.83 -30.28
N MET A 410 -19.43 18.12 -31.28
CA MET A 410 -19.98 18.14 -32.65
C MET A 410 -21.43 17.62 -32.71
N GLN A 411 -21.77 16.58 -31.94
CA GLN A 411 -23.14 16.08 -31.84
C GLN A 411 -24.10 17.10 -31.19
N LEU A 412 -23.65 17.82 -30.16
CA LEU A 412 -24.44 18.88 -29.52
C LEU A 412 -24.62 20.09 -30.46
N GLU A 413 -23.61 20.43 -31.26
CA GLU A 413 -23.70 21.46 -32.31
C GLU A 413 -24.72 21.07 -33.40
N ASP A 414 -24.70 19.81 -33.86
CA ASP A 414 -25.68 19.27 -34.82
C ASP A 414 -27.12 19.29 -34.25
N PHE A 415 -27.33 18.84 -33.01
CA PHE A 415 -28.65 18.90 -32.35
C PHE A 415 -29.14 20.35 -32.16
N LEU A 416 -28.24 21.27 -31.80
CA LEU A 416 -28.57 22.68 -31.64
C LEU A 416 -28.91 23.35 -32.97
N ALA A 417 -28.25 22.94 -34.07
CA ALA A 417 -28.61 23.35 -35.42
C ALA A 417 -29.98 22.82 -35.87
N GLN A 418 -30.31 21.57 -35.52
CA GLN A 418 -31.64 20.97 -35.76
C GLN A 418 -32.74 21.72 -35.00
N LEU A 419 -32.57 21.93 -33.69
CA LEU A 419 -33.53 22.69 -32.85
C LEU A 419 -33.74 24.13 -33.34
N ARG A 420 -32.68 24.81 -33.81
CA ARG A 420 -32.81 26.14 -34.44
C ARG A 420 -33.65 26.11 -35.72
N LYS A 421 -33.51 25.06 -36.54
CA LYS A 421 -34.31 24.88 -37.76
C LYS A 421 -35.77 24.58 -37.42
N GLU A 422 -36.02 23.72 -36.44
CA GLU A 422 -37.38 23.39 -35.97
C GLU A 422 -38.08 24.62 -35.39
N TYR A 423 -37.39 25.41 -34.57
CA TYR A 423 -37.89 26.67 -34.04
C TYR A 423 -38.28 27.65 -35.17
N GLU A 424 -37.42 27.86 -36.17
CA GLU A 424 -37.72 28.81 -37.25
C GLU A 424 -38.84 28.29 -38.18
N MET A 425 -38.95 26.97 -38.41
CA MET A 425 -40.10 26.38 -39.10
C MET A 425 -41.41 26.63 -38.34
N LEU A 426 -41.45 26.31 -37.04
CA LEU A 426 -42.63 26.50 -36.19
C LEU A 426 -43.00 27.99 -36.05
N ARG A 427 -42.01 28.88 -36.04
CA ARG A 427 -42.20 30.33 -36.06
C ARG A 427 -42.84 30.79 -37.38
N ILE A 428 -42.36 30.31 -38.52
CA ILE A 428 -42.93 30.62 -39.84
C ILE A 428 -44.38 30.09 -39.92
N GLU A 429 -44.65 28.89 -39.42
CA GLU A 429 -46.00 28.34 -39.31
C GLU A 429 -46.90 29.22 -38.41
N PHE A 430 -46.39 29.73 -37.29
CA PHE A 430 -47.14 30.64 -36.42
C PHE A 430 -47.43 31.98 -37.11
N GLU A 431 -46.44 32.61 -37.76
CA GLU A 431 -46.60 33.86 -38.50
C GLU A 431 -47.60 33.72 -39.66
N GLN A 432 -47.60 32.57 -40.37
CA GLN A 432 -48.60 32.25 -41.40
C GLN A 432 -50.01 32.05 -40.82
N ASN A 433 -50.15 31.29 -39.73
CA ASN A 433 -51.45 31.08 -39.07
C ASN A 433 -52.03 32.40 -38.51
N LEU A 434 -51.17 33.29 -37.98
CA LEU A 434 -51.58 34.61 -37.53
C LEU A 434 -52.13 35.46 -38.69
N ALA A 435 -51.41 35.53 -39.81
CA ALA A 435 -51.85 36.27 -41.00
C ALA A 435 -53.17 35.74 -41.60
N ALA A 436 -53.38 34.41 -41.60
CA ALA A 436 -54.64 33.80 -42.03
C ALA A 436 -55.82 34.13 -41.08
N ASN A 437 -55.54 34.18 -39.77
CA ASN A 437 -56.54 34.54 -38.76
C ASN A 437 -56.89 36.04 -38.83
N GLU A 438 -55.93 36.92 -39.13
CA GLU A 438 -56.21 38.36 -39.38
C GLU A 438 -57.17 38.55 -40.57
N GLN A 439 -56.96 37.84 -41.68
CA GLN A 439 -57.87 37.88 -42.85
C GLN A 439 -59.28 37.33 -42.54
N THR A 440 -59.40 36.44 -41.55
CA THR A 440 -60.68 35.90 -41.09
C THR A 440 -61.57 36.99 -40.45
N GLY A 441 -60.99 38.09 -39.94
CA GLY A 441 -61.73 39.24 -39.41
C GLY A 441 -62.57 39.98 -40.46
N PRO A 442 -61.98 40.52 -41.55
CA PRO A 442 -62.69 41.12 -42.67
C PRO A 442 -63.75 40.21 -43.30
N ILE A 443 -63.43 38.95 -43.59
CA ILE A 443 -64.37 37.98 -44.20
C ILE A 443 -65.62 37.81 -43.32
N ASN A 444 -65.45 37.73 -41.99
CA ASN A 444 -66.57 37.66 -41.05
C ASN A 444 -67.41 38.95 -40.98
N ARG A 445 -66.84 40.13 -41.28
CA ARG A 445 -67.59 41.39 -41.38
C ARG A 445 -68.41 41.43 -42.66
N GLU A 446 -67.81 41.09 -43.79
CA GLU A 446 -68.50 41.02 -45.09
C GLU A 446 -69.64 40.01 -45.08
N MET A 447 -69.41 38.81 -44.51
CA MET A 447 -70.45 37.80 -44.33
C MET A 447 -71.62 38.32 -43.48
N ARG A 448 -71.35 39.05 -42.39
CA ARG A 448 -72.40 39.67 -41.56
C ARG A 448 -73.17 40.76 -42.31
N HIS A 449 -72.50 41.57 -43.13
CA HIS A 449 -73.16 42.57 -43.97
C HIS A 449 -74.04 41.91 -45.06
N LEU A 450 -73.55 40.83 -45.70
CA LEU A 450 -74.32 40.05 -46.66
C LEU A 450 -75.57 39.41 -46.03
N ILE A 451 -75.42 38.75 -44.87
CA ILE A 451 -76.54 38.19 -44.09
C ILE A 451 -77.56 39.28 -43.74
N THR A 452 -77.11 40.44 -43.26
CA THR A 452 -77.98 41.58 -42.92
C THR A 452 -78.74 42.09 -44.16
N SER A 453 -78.06 42.19 -45.31
CA SER A 453 -78.68 42.59 -46.59
C SER A 453 -79.75 41.60 -47.06
N LEU A 454 -79.45 40.29 -47.00
CA LEU A 454 -80.39 39.23 -47.36
C LEU A 454 -81.59 39.17 -46.40
N GLN A 455 -81.38 39.40 -45.10
CA GLN A 455 -82.45 39.51 -44.11
C GLN A 455 -83.35 40.73 -44.39
N ASN A 456 -82.77 41.89 -44.68
CA ASN A 456 -83.50 43.11 -45.05
C ASN A 456 -84.34 42.90 -46.32
N ASN A 457 -83.76 42.32 -47.37
CA ASN A 457 -84.48 41.97 -48.61
C ASN A 457 -85.63 40.98 -48.33
N THR A 458 -85.36 39.92 -47.57
CA THR A 458 -86.40 38.96 -47.13
C THR A 458 -87.53 39.64 -46.35
N GLN A 459 -87.23 40.65 -45.53
CA GLN A 459 -88.21 41.41 -44.77
C GLN A 459 -89.01 42.38 -45.66
N GLN A 460 -88.37 43.01 -46.65
CA GLN A 460 -89.04 43.82 -47.68
C GLN A 460 -90.01 42.95 -48.51
N LEU A 461 -89.56 41.81 -49.03
CA LEU A 461 -90.39 40.85 -49.76
C LEU A 461 -91.58 40.35 -48.92
N LYS A 462 -91.38 40.04 -47.62
CA LYS A 462 -92.49 39.74 -46.70
C LYS A 462 -93.48 40.91 -46.56
N GLY A 463 -92.98 42.14 -46.54
CA GLY A 463 -93.80 43.36 -46.56
C GLY A 463 -94.59 43.55 -47.85
N GLU A 464 -93.97 43.26 -49.01
CA GLU A 464 -94.65 43.30 -50.31
C GLU A 464 -95.71 42.20 -50.44
N VAL A 465 -95.38 40.96 -50.08
CA VAL A 465 -96.35 39.86 -50.00
C VAL A 465 -97.53 40.23 -49.09
N HIS A 466 -97.29 40.92 -47.98
CA HIS A 466 -98.36 41.42 -47.12
C HIS A 466 -99.19 42.54 -47.79
N ARG A 467 -98.56 43.47 -48.54
CA ARG A 467 -99.25 44.49 -49.35
C ARG A 467 -100.12 43.86 -50.45
N TYR A 468 -99.59 42.89 -51.21
CA TYR A 468 -100.34 42.17 -52.23
C TYR A 468 -101.46 41.33 -51.62
N LYS A 469 -101.23 40.66 -50.48
CA LYS A 469 -102.28 39.92 -49.75
C LYS A 469 -103.37 40.84 -49.19
N ARG A 470 -103.06 42.11 -48.89
CA ARG A 470 -104.05 43.14 -48.56
C ARG A 470 -104.84 43.59 -49.79
N LYS A 471 -104.18 43.99 -50.87
CA LYS A 471 -104.83 44.36 -52.15
C LYS A 471 -105.73 43.25 -52.69
N TYR A 472 -105.29 42.00 -52.58
CA TYR A 472 -106.10 40.82 -52.94
C TYR A 472 -107.35 40.69 -52.07
N LYS A 473 -107.25 40.88 -50.74
CA LYS A 473 -108.42 40.92 -49.85
C LYS A 473 -109.37 42.08 -50.17
N GLU A 474 -108.84 43.25 -50.50
CA GLU A 474 -109.61 44.44 -50.87
C GLU A 474 -110.38 44.18 -52.18
N ALA A 475 -109.70 43.77 -53.25
CA ALA A 475 -110.33 43.42 -54.53
C ALA A 475 -111.32 42.23 -54.40
N ASN A 476 -111.01 41.23 -53.59
CA ASN A 476 -111.91 40.09 -53.34
C ASN A 476 -113.11 40.47 -52.43
N ALA A 477 -113.06 41.61 -51.73
CA ALA A 477 -114.21 42.21 -51.04
C ALA A 477 -115.02 43.17 -51.94
N GLU A 478 -114.47 43.59 -53.09
CA GLU A 478 -115.20 44.32 -54.13
C GLU A 478 -115.85 43.40 -55.16
N LEU A 479 -115.25 42.24 -55.46
CA LEU A 479 -115.86 41.19 -56.28
C LEU A 479 -117.33 40.86 -55.93
N PRO A 480 -117.74 40.64 -54.66
CA PRO A 480 -119.15 40.42 -54.32
C PRO A 480 -120.02 41.68 -54.47
N LYS A 481 -119.46 42.89 -54.31
CA LYS A 481 -120.20 44.14 -54.56
C LYS A 481 -120.51 44.30 -56.05
N LEU A 482 -119.49 44.11 -56.90
CA LEU A 482 -119.60 44.15 -58.36
C LEU A 482 -120.49 43.03 -58.90
N ARG A 483 -120.43 41.82 -58.31
CA ARG A 483 -121.38 40.74 -58.63
C ARG A 483 -122.81 41.14 -58.29
N LYS A 484 -123.05 41.71 -57.11
CA LYS A 484 -124.38 42.21 -56.72
C LYS A 484 -124.84 43.35 -57.65
N GLU A 485 -123.95 44.26 -58.03
CA GLU A 485 -124.27 45.36 -58.94
C GLU A 485 -124.61 44.85 -60.36
N VAL A 486 -123.93 43.80 -60.82
CA VAL A 486 -124.25 43.07 -62.06
C VAL A 486 -125.57 42.30 -61.94
N GLU A 487 -125.89 41.69 -60.79
CA GLU A 487 -127.20 41.06 -60.52
C GLU A 487 -128.32 42.11 -60.47
N ASP A 488 -128.11 43.25 -59.81
CA ASP A 488 -129.06 44.38 -59.75
C ASP A 488 -129.28 45.00 -61.13
N LEU A 489 -128.28 44.97 -62.02
CA LEU A 489 -128.42 45.35 -63.43
C LEU A 489 -129.12 44.26 -64.27
N HIS A 490 -128.82 42.98 -64.05
CA HIS A 490 -129.51 41.85 -64.70
C HIS A 490 -130.99 41.82 -64.34
N ASN A 491 -131.35 42.04 -63.07
CA ASN A 491 -132.73 42.09 -62.61
C ASN A 491 -133.50 43.28 -63.23
N LYS A 492 -132.85 44.43 -63.43
CA LYS A 492 -133.41 45.59 -64.16
C LYS A 492 -133.57 45.32 -65.67
N LEU A 493 -132.76 44.42 -66.24
CA LEU A 493 -132.88 43.99 -67.63
C LEU A 493 -133.99 42.94 -67.81
N ALA A 494 -134.05 41.96 -66.90
CA ALA A 494 -135.01 40.86 -66.89
C ALA A 494 -136.47 41.31 -66.69
N GLN A 495 -136.69 42.46 -66.04
CA GLN A 495 -138.03 43.08 -65.97
C GLN A 495 -138.53 43.66 -67.31
N LYS A 496 -137.74 43.62 -68.40
CA LYS A 496 -138.07 44.34 -69.64
C LYS A 496 -138.26 43.48 -70.90
N GLN A 497 -138.09 42.16 -70.84
CA GLN A 497 -138.41 41.22 -71.93
C GLN A 497 -138.64 39.80 -71.37
N GLY A 498 -139.64 39.09 -71.90
CA GLY A 498 -139.95 37.70 -71.53
C GLY A 498 -139.83 36.73 -72.71
N SER A 499 -139.91 35.43 -72.42
CA SER A 499 -139.98 34.28 -73.37
C SER A 499 -138.88 34.23 -74.45
N HIS A 500 -137.86 33.36 -74.37
CA HIS A 500 -138.02 31.91 -74.56
C HIS A 500 -136.82 31.05 -74.09
N GLN A 501 -137.06 29.75 -74.00
CA GLN A 501 -136.13 28.60 -73.82
C GLN A 501 -135.77 27.99 -75.22
N PRO A 502 -134.89 26.96 -75.41
CA PRO A 502 -134.08 26.18 -74.43
C PRO A 502 -132.61 25.81 -74.86
N GLU A 503 -131.97 24.94 -74.06
CA GLU A 503 -131.00 23.86 -74.41
C GLU A 503 -129.59 24.10 -75.02
N SER A 504 -128.54 23.90 -74.20
CA SER A 504 -127.41 22.95 -74.33
C SER A 504 -126.44 23.15 -73.13
N LYS A 505 -125.93 22.12 -72.40
CA LYS A 505 -124.91 21.08 -72.72
C LYS A 505 -123.57 21.67 -73.17
N GLU A 506 -122.40 21.42 -72.56
CA GLU A 506 -121.95 20.59 -71.41
C GLU A 506 -121.00 21.43 -70.51
N GLY A 507 -120.84 21.19 -69.20
CA GLY A 507 -119.95 20.18 -68.57
C GLY A 507 -118.60 20.82 -68.13
N ILE A 508 -117.86 20.40 -67.10
CA ILE A 508 -117.98 19.34 -66.06
C ILE A 508 -117.10 19.77 -64.85
N LYS A 509 -117.55 19.54 -63.59
CA LYS A 509 -116.81 19.45 -62.28
C LYS A 509 -115.66 20.46 -61.98
N LYS A 510 -115.52 21.12 -60.82
CA LYS A 510 -116.10 21.01 -59.46
C LYS A 510 -115.79 19.73 -58.66
N GLU A 511 -114.77 19.81 -57.80
CA GLU A 511 -114.62 19.40 -56.37
C GLU A 511 -113.09 19.50 -56.03
N GLU A 512 -112.58 19.86 -54.85
CA GLU A 512 -112.81 19.39 -53.46
C GLU A 512 -112.43 17.90 -53.31
N VAL A 513 -111.69 17.39 -52.30
CA VAL A 513 -111.39 17.79 -50.90
C VAL A 513 -109.88 17.51 -50.57
N LYS A 514 -109.50 17.70 -49.30
CA LYS A 514 -108.29 17.27 -48.55
C LYS A 514 -108.00 15.72 -48.66
N GLU A 515 -107.10 15.04 -47.93
CA GLU A 515 -106.54 15.20 -46.55
C GLU A 515 -105.15 14.53 -46.36
N GLU A 516 -104.79 14.10 -45.14
CA GLU A 516 -103.42 13.84 -44.67
C GLU A 516 -102.94 12.36 -44.72
N HIS A 517 -101.61 12.16 -44.85
CA HIS A 517 -100.69 11.18 -44.19
C HIS A 517 -99.35 11.21 -44.98
N ASP A 518 -98.11 11.30 -44.45
CA ASP A 518 -97.41 10.76 -43.25
C ASP A 518 -96.60 9.47 -43.54
N VAL A 519 -95.58 9.20 -42.71
CA VAL A 519 -94.81 7.94 -42.53
C VAL A 519 -93.55 7.69 -43.42
N LYS A 520 -92.36 8.00 -42.82
CA LYS A 520 -91.05 7.27 -42.91
C LYS A 520 -90.32 7.18 -44.28
N GLU A 521 -89.04 6.76 -44.40
CA GLU A 521 -87.85 6.70 -43.51
C GLU A 521 -86.60 6.90 -44.39
N GLU A 522 -85.54 7.55 -43.90
CA GLU A 522 -84.19 6.99 -43.60
C GLU A 522 -83.26 8.20 -43.28
N GLY A 523 -82.13 8.08 -42.58
CA GLY A 523 -81.48 6.88 -42.04
C GLY A 523 -79.97 7.10 -41.85
N ALA A 524 -79.56 8.01 -40.97
CA ALA A 524 -78.14 8.31 -40.70
C ALA A 524 -77.88 8.36 -39.19
N GLN A 525 -76.87 7.63 -38.70
CA GLN A 525 -76.55 7.55 -37.27
C GLN A 525 -75.04 7.60 -37.03
N VAL A 526 -74.68 8.24 -35.91
CA VAL A 526 -73.30 8.49 -35.44
C VAL A 526 -72.89 7.40 -34.45
N LYS A 527 -71.58 7.14 -34.30
CA LYS A 527 -71.06 6.68 -33.01
C LYS A 527 -69.63 7.15 -32.71
N GLU A 528 -69.39 7.48 -31.44
CA GLU A 528 -68.09 7.72 -30.80
C GLU A 528 -67.71 6.49 -29.95
N GLU A 529 -66.44 6.40 -29.54
CA GLU A 529 -65.85 5.77 -28.32
C GLU A 529 -64.32 5.63 -28.56
N SER A 530 -63.32 5.88 -27.70
CA SER A 530 -63.13 6.20 -26.27
C SER A 530 -62.43 5.11 -25.41
N SER A 531 -61.08 5.16 -25.40
CA SER A 531 -60.16 4.93 -24.25
C SER A 531 -59.92 3.54 -23.60
N THR A 532 -58.76 3.46 -22.90
CA THR A 532 -58.32 2.54 -21.80
C THR A 532 -57.85 1.08 -22.05
N THR A 533 -56.52 0.89 -22.00
CA THR A 533 -55.72 -0.06 -21.15
C THR A 533 -56.28 -1.41 -20.62
N ASP A 534 -55.60 -2.56 -20.85
CA ASP A 534 -54.65 -3.22 -19.89
C ASP A 534 -54.30 -4.74 -20.13
N VAL A 535 -53.02 -5.06 -19.87
CA VAL A 535 -52.35 -6.31 -19.36
C VAL A 535 -52.82 -7.76 -19.72
N LYS A 536 -51.92 -8.53 -20.38
CA LYS A 536 -51.35 -9.89 -20.04
C LYS A 536 -50.36 -10.30 -21.17
N LYS A 537 -49.22 -11.01 -21.03
CA LYS A 537 -48.60 -11.98 -20.07
C LYS A 537 -48.73 -13.46 -20.48
N GLU A 538 -47.68 -14.00 -21.10
CA GLU A 538 -47.25 -15.41 -21.32
C GLU A 538 -45.95 -15.32 -22.18
N GLU A 539 -44.78 -15.93 -21.95
CA GLU A 539 -44.28 -16.94 -20.99
C GLU A 539 -44.52 -18.41 -21.33
N GLU A 540 -43.70 -18.95 -22.25
CA GLU A 540 -43.08 -20.31 -22.31
C GLU A 540 -42.34 -20.46 -23.67
N GLN A 541 -41.55 -21.48 -24.03
CA GLN A 541 -40.49 -22.33 -23.45
C GLN A 541 -40.26 -23.48 -24.49
N GLU A 542 -39.35 -24.44 -24.24
CA GLU A 542 -39.08 -25.67 -25.05
C GLU A 542 -38.29 -25.38 -26.37
N LEU A 543 -37.12 -25.99 -26.65
CA LEU A 543 -36.78 -27.40 -26.98
C LEU A 543 -37.23 -27.77 -28.42
N ASN A 544 -36.52 -28.61 -29.20
CA ASN A 544 -35.59 -29.70 -28.83
C ASN A 544 -34.63 -30.11 -29.99
N GLN A 545 -33.64 -30.99 -29.69
CA GLN A 545 -33.07 -32.13 -30.50
C GLN A 545 -32.86 -32.06 -32.05
N GLU A 546 -31.90 -32.74 -32.71
CA GLU A 546 -30.64 -33.49 -32.41
C GLU A 546 -29.91 -33.76 -33.79
N SER A 547 -28.92 -34.64 -34.09
CA SER A 547 -28.07 -35.67 -33.43
C SER A 547 -26.83 -35.99 -34.29
N GLY A 548 -25.65 -36.25 -33.67
CA GLY A 548 -24.46 -36.89 -34.30
C GLY A 548 -23.64 -36.08 -35.33
N ASP A 549 -22.42 -36.45 -35.72
CA ASP A 549 -21.40 -37.40 -35.20
C ASP A 549 -20.04 -37.07 -35.92
N GLY A 550 -18.83 -37.48 -35.55
CA GLY A 550 -18.31 -38.34 -34.46
C GLY A 550 -16.77 -38.48 -34.51
N GLU A 551 -16.20 -39.30 -33.60
CA GLU A 551 -14.76 -39.66 -33.49
C GLU A 551 -13.76 -38.49 -33.19
N LYS A 552 -12.59 -38.68 -32.56
CA LYS A 552 -11.99 -39.77 -31.76
C LYS A 552 -10.97 -39.15 -30.79
N SER A 553 -10.82 -39.71 -29.59
CA SER A 553 -9.68 -39.45 -28.70
C SER A 553 -8.83 -40.71 -28.56
N GLN A 554 -7.50 -40.58 -28.50
CA GLN A 554 -6.62 -41.69 -28.14
C GLN A 554 -5.38 -41.19 -27.38
N ALA A 555 -4.96 -41.96 -26.37
CA ALA A 555 -3.86 -41.63 -25.47
C ALA A 555 -2.94 -42.84 -25.26
N SER A 556 -1.68 -42.59 -24.87
CA SER A 556 -0.75 -43.56 -24.28
C SER A 556 0.40 -42.77 -23.62
N THR A 557 0.70 -42.82 -22.32
CA THR A 557 1.11 -43.93 -21.42
C THR A 557 2.54 -44.45 -21.63
N SER A 558 3.46 -43.88 -20.83
CA SER A 558 4.45 -44.57 -19.97
C SER A 558 5.15 -45.88 -20.41
N GLY A 559 6.48 -45.92 -20.27
CA GLY A 559 7.26 -47.17 -20.20
C GLY A 559 8.70 -46.96 -19.69
N GLU A 560 9.09 -47.66 -18.62
CA GLU A 560 10.43 -47.57 -18.00
C GLU A 560 11.48 -48.52 -18.63
N LYS A 561 12.77 -48.19 -18.44
CA LYS A 561 13.92 -49.04 -17.98
C LYS A 561 15.25 -48.48 -18.51
N LYS A 562 16.42 -48.74 -17.90
CA LYS A 562 16.85 -48.95 -16.50
C LYS A 562 18.40 -48.89 -16.50
N ASP A 563 19.03 -48.84 -15.33
CA ASP A 563 20.48 -48.73 -15.14
C ASP A 563 21.33 -49.84 -15.81
N ILE A 564 22.61 -49.56 -16.05
CA ILE A 564 23.72 -50.17 -15.29
C ILE A 564 25.08 -49.51 -15.60
N LYS A 565 25.95 -49.43 -14.58
CA LYS A 565 27.34 -48.92 -14.67
C LYS A 565 28.27 -49.92 -15.37
N GLN A 566 29.38 -49.45 -15.94
CA GLN A 566 30.71 -49.90 -15.50
C GLN A 566 31.86 -48.99 -15.97
N GLU A 567 32.92 -48.95 -15.18
CA GLU A 567 34.19 -48.29 -15.50
C GLU A 567 35.04 -49.16 -16.43
N LYS A 568 35.92 -48.53 -17.24
CA LYS A 568 37.36 -48.86 -17.22
C LYS A 568 38.26 -47.86 -17.96
N VAL A 569 39.31 -47.48 -17.25
CA VAL A 569 40.57 -46.87 -17.66
C VAL A 569 41.68 -47.89 -17.27
N PRO A 570 42.91 -47.92 -17.83
CA PRO A 570 43.52 -47.16 -18.93
C PRO A 570 44.05 -48.06 -20.09
N ILE A 571 44.76 -47.48 -21.08
CA ILE A 571 46.21 -47.72 -21.32
C ILE A 571 46.72 -46.88 -22.52
N LYS A 572 48.00 -46.49 -22.46
CA LYS A 572 48.72 -45.68 -23.47
C LYS A 572 49.17 -46.56 -24.67
N LYS A 573 49.33 -45.98 -25.87
CA LYS A 573 50.64 -45.87 -26.56
C LYS A 573 50.64 -45.14 -27.92
N GLU A 574 51.81 -44.56 -28.20
CA GLU A 574 52.45 -44.21 -29.48
C GLU A 574 51.64 -43.77 -30.73
N GLN A 575 51.78 -42.47 -31.01
CA GLN A 575 52.02 -41.82 -32.30
C GLN A 575 52.25 -42.72 -33.55
N MET A 576 51.53 -42.41 -34.64
CA MET A 576 52.10 -42.40 -36.00
C MET A 576 51.63 -41.16 -36.76
N ILE A 577 52.54 -40.53 -37.51
CA ILE A 577 52.26 -39.31 -38.29
C ILE A 577 51.66 -39.72 -39.65
N LYS A 578 50.55 -39.08 -40.05
CA LYS A 578 50.02 -39.11 -41.42
C LYS A 578 50.24 -37.77 -42.13
N THR A 579 50.53 -37.84 -43.41
CA THR A 579 50.90 -36.70 -44.28
C THR A 579 49.70 -35.86 -44.72
N GLU A 580 49.96 -34.61 -45.13
CA GLU A 580 48.93 -33.57 -45.29
C GLU A 580 47.87 -33.85 -46.36
N LYS A 581 48.17 -34.64 -47.40
CA LYS A 581 47.20 -34.96 -48.47
C LYS A 581 45.95 -35.69 -47.96
N ASP A 582 46.08 -36.54 -46.93
CA ASP A 582 44.91 -37.18 -46.31
C ASP A 582 43.99 -36.12 -45.64
N ARG A 583 44.58 -35.06 -45.06
CA ARG A 583 43.82 -33.98 -44.38
C ARG A 583 43.07 -33.08 -45.36
N GLU A 584 43.62 -32.79 -46.54
CA GLU A 584 42.90 -32.03 -47.57
C GLU A 584 41.74 -32.82 -48.16
N ALA A 585 41.94 -34.10 -48.48
CA ALA A 585 40.88 -34.98 -48.98
C ALA A 585 39.74 -35.17 -47.97
N GLN A 586 40.08 -35.21 -46.68
CA GLN A 586 39.12 -35.25 -45.57
C GLN A 586 38.31 -33.93 -45.50
N ARG A 587 38.98 -32.78 -45.45
CA ARG A 587 38.34 -31.45 -45.42
C ARG A 587 37.42 -31.21 -46.63
N ALA A 588 37.80 -31.66 -47.82
CA ALA A 588 36.98 -31.52 -49.03
C ALA A 588 35.69 -32.36 -49.00
N LYS A 589 35.69 -33.50 -48.26
CA LYS A 589 34.46 -34.26 -47.98
C LYS A 589 33.62 -33.59 -46.91
N GLU A 590 34.24 -33.14 -45.82
CA GLU A 590 33.57 -32.44 -44.72
C GLU A 590 32.86 -31.16 -45.21
N ALA A 591 33.51 -30.38 -46.08
CA ALA A 591 32.90 -29.21 -46.73
C ALA A 591 31.65 -29.57 -47.57
N LYS A 592 31.69 -30.65 -48.36
CA LYS A 592 30.53 -31.10 -49.14
C LYS A 592 29.39 -31.68 -48.29
N ILE A 593 29.69 -32.22 -47.12
CA ILE A 593 28.67 -32.66 -46.16
C ILE A 593 28.00 -31.42 -45.54
N ALA A 594 28.79 -30.44 -45.07
CA ALA A 594 28.27 -29.18 -44.54
C ALA A 594 27.44 -28.39 -45.57
N GLU A 595 27.87 -28.35 -46.84
CA GLU A 595 27.10 -27.75 -47.94
C GLU A 595 25.77 -28.49 -48.19
N SER A 596 25.78 -29.83 -48.15
CA SER A 596 24.58 -30.67 -48.28
C SER A 596 23.60 -30.47 -47.12
N GLU A 597 24.10 -30.30 -45.90
CA GLU A 597 23.32 -30.01 -44.70
C GLU A 597 22.76 -28.58 -44.72
N MET A 598 23.55 -27.58 -45.11
CA MET A 598 23.08 -26.20 -45.32
C MET A 598 21.96 -26.13 -46.37
N VAL A 599 22.08 -26.87 -47.48
CA VAL A 599 21.00 -26.98 -48.49
C VAL A 599 19.77 -27.71 -47.97
N ARG A 600 19.92 -28.66 -47.04
CA ARG A 600 18.79 -29.33 -46.36
C ARG A 600 18.08 -28.36 -45.42
N ASP A 601 18.81 -27.58 -44.64
CA ASP A 601 18.25 -26.61 -43.71
C ASP A 601 17.60 -25.42 -44.41
N LEU A 602 18.18 -24.92 -45.50
CA LEU A 602 17.52 -23.91 -46.34
C LEU A 602 16.20 -24.42 -46.92
N LYS A 603 16.10 -25.71 -47.27
CA LYS A 603 14.83 -26.34 -47.69
C LYS A 603 13.84 -26.51 -46.53
N ASN A 604 14.32 -26.81 -45.32
CA ASN A 604 13.48 -26.88 -44.11
C ASN A 604 12.92 -25.49 -43.74
N GLN A 605 13.77 -24.45 -43.76
CA GLN A 605 13.39 -23.07 -43.51
C GLN A 605 12.39 -22.57 -44.57
N LEU A 606 12.64 -22.83 -45.86
CA LEU A 606 11.69 -22.51 -46.94
C LEU A 606 10.33 -23.20 -46.74
N LYS A 607 10.32 -24.49 -46.36
CA LYS A 607 9.08 -25.23 -46.07
C LYS A 607 8.33 -24.67 -44.85
N LYS A 608 9.05 -24.22 -43.81
CA LYS A 608 8.48 -23.55 -42.63
C LYS A 608 7.83 -22.22 -43.02
N ALA A 609 8.56 -21.34 -43.70
CA ALA A 609 8.05 -20.05 -44.17
C ALA A 609 6.84 -20.18 -45.11
N LEU A 610 6.80 -21.22 -45.94
CA LEU A 610 5.67 -21.49 -46.84
C LEU A 610 4.43 -22.01 -46.09
N ASN A 611 4.60 -22.69 -44.95
CA ASN A 611 3.49 -23.00 -44.04
C ASN A 611 3.02 -21.75 -43.27
N GLU A 612 3.94 -20.96 -42.71
CA GLU A 612 3.62 -19.70 -42.02
C GLU A 612 2.86 -18.73 -42.94
N GLN A 613 3.23 -18.67 -44.23
CA GLN A 613 2.50 -17.91 -45.25
C GLN A 613 1.06 -18.42 -45.47
N LYS A 614 0.83 -19.74 -45.42
CA LYS A 614 -0.52 -20.33 -45.54
C LYS A 614 -1.36 -20.07 -44.30
N GLU A 615 -0.76 -20.17 -43.11
CA GLU A 615 -1.42 -19.87 -41.83
C GLU A 615 -1.80 -18.38 -41.76
N MET A 616 -0.89 -17.48 -42.13
CA MET A 616 -1.17 -16.04 -42.27
C MET A 616 -2.26 -15.75 -43.31
N LYS A 617 -2.30 -16.49 -44.43
CA LYS A 617 -3.39 -16.36 -45.41
C LYS A 617 -4.74 -16.83 -44.83
N LEU A 618 -4.76 -17.98 -44.14
CA LEU A 618 -5.96 -18.49 -43.48
C LEU A 618 -6.49 -17.50 -42.44
N LEU A 619 -5.60 -16.96 -41.60
CA LEU A 619 -5.91 -15.89 -40.64
C LEU A 619 -6.46 -14.66 -41.35
N LEU A 620 -5.85 -14.19 -42.44
CA LEU A 620 -6.34 -13.04 -43.22
C LEU A 620 -7.73 -13.29 -43.84
N ASP A 621 -7.99 -14.48 -44.36
CA ASP A 621 -9.28 -14.81 -44.98
C ASP A 621 -10.38 -15.00 -43.92
N MET A 622 -10.05 -15.53 -42.73
CA MET A 622 -10.93 -15.48 -41.54
C MET A 622 -11.17 -14.04 -41.06
N TYR A 623 -10.14 -13.19 -41.02
CA TYR A 623 -10.23 -11.79 -40.57
C TYR A 623 -11.07 -10.91 -41.51
N LYS A 624 -11.23 -11.30 -42.78
CA LYS A 624 -12.19 -10.71 -43.73
C LYS A 624 -13.62 -11.18 -43.47
N GLY A 625 -13.81 -12.45 -43.13
CA GLY A 625 -15.13 -13.06 -42.91
C GLY A 625 -15.82 -12.64 -41.60
N VAL A 626 -15.06 -12.25 -40.57
CA VAL A 626 -15.61 -11.81 -39.28
C VAL A 626 -15.94 -10.32 -39.30
N SER A 627 -17.12 -9.91 -38.82
CA SER A 627 -17.51 -8.50 -38.72
C SER A 627 -16.54 -7.69 -37.86
N LYS A 628 -16.49 -6.37 -38.05
CA LYS A 628 -15.61 -5.51 -37.26
C LYS A 628 -15.96 -5.59 -35.77
N GLU A 629 -17.26 -5.48 -35.46
CA GLU A 629 -17.80 -5.56 -34.10
C GLU A 629 -17.42 -6.86 -33.37
N GLN A 630 -17.48 -8.01 -34.04
CA GLN A 630 -17.10 -9.29 -33.45
C GLN A 630 -15.59 -9.41 -33.22
N ARG A 631 -14.75 -8.75 -34.03
CA ARG A 631 -13.30 -8.61 -33.79
C ARG A 631 -13.02 -7.67 -32.61
N ASP A 632 -13.59 -6.47 -32.63
CA ASP A 632 -13.45 -5.46 -31.58
C ASP A 632 -13.87 -6.05 -30.22
N LYS A 633 -14.96 -6.85 -30.17
CA LYS A 633 -15.42 -7.58 -28.98
C LYS A 633 -14.42 -8.62 -28.45
N VAL A 634 -13.85 -9.47 -29.30
CA VAL A 634 -12.85 -10.47 -28.88
C VAL A 634 -11.58 -9.78 -28.39
N GLN A 635 -11.17 -8.69 -29.02
CA GLN A 635 -10.01 -7.91 -28.61
C GLN A 635 -10.24 -7.20 -27.27
N LEU A 636 -11.45 -6.65 -27.04
CA LEU A 636 -11.87 -6.14 -25.73
C LEU A 636 -11.81 -7.22 -24.64
N MET A 637 -12.38 -8.41 -24.87
CA MET A 637 -12.34 -9.51 -23.88
C MET A 637 -10.91 -9.98 -23.57
N ALA A 638 -10.01 -9.96 -24.56
CA ALA A 638 -8.60 -10.29 -24.34
C ALA A 638 -7.87 -9.23 -23.49
N VAL A 639 -8.11 -7.94 -23.76
CA VAL A 639 -7.57 -6.82 -22.97
C VAL A 639 -8.15 -6.84 -21.55
N GLU A 640 -9.46 -7.04 -21.39
CA GLU A 640 -10.12 -7.13 -20.08
C GLU A 640 -9.56 -8.29 -19.24
N LYS A 641 -9.40 -9.48 -19.83
CA LYS A 641 -8.79 -10.63 -19.15
C LYS A 641 -7.35 -10.33 -18.71
N LYS A 642 -6.58 -9.62 -19.53
CA LYS A 642 -5.23 -9.19 -19.15
C LYS A 642 -5.25 -8.21 -17.98
N LEU A 643 -6.01 -7.12 -18.09
CA LEU A 643 -6.13 -6.10 -17.03
C LEU A 643 -6.63 -6.70 -15.70
N ARG A 644 -7.56 -7.66 -15.73
CA ARG A 644 -7.99 -8.42 -14.54
C ARG A 644 -6.87 -9.23 -13.89
N THR A 645 -5.90 -9.70 -14.67
CA THR A 645 -4.71 -10.41 -14.19
C THR A 645 -3.70 -9.42 -13.60
N ASP A 646 -3.38 -8.36 -14.36
CA ASP A 646 -2.46 -7.30 -13.96
C ASP A 646 -2.91 -6.63 -12.62
N ILE A 647 -4.23 -6.41 -12.43
CA ILE A 647 -4.81 -5.90 -11.18
C ILE A 647 -4.58 -6.85 -9.98
N GLU A 648 -4.66 -8.16 -10.19
CA GLU A 648 -4.50 -9.14 -9.11
C GLU A 648 -3.03 -9.33 -8.72
N GLU A 649 -2.11 -9.26 -9.69
CA GLU A 649 -0.67 -9.19 -9.40
C GLU A 649 -0.32 -7.92 -8.60
N MET A 650 -0.84 -6.76 -8.99
CA MET A 650 -0.63 -5.50 -8.26
C MET A 650 -1.20 -5.53 -6.84
N ARG A 651 -2.34 -6.20 -6.61
CA ARG A 651 -2.87 -6.45 -5.25
C ARG A 651 -1.95 -7.31 -4.40
N GLN A 652 -1.38 -8.38 -4.98
CA GLN A 652 -0.44 -9.25 -4.27
C GLN A 652 0.88 -8.52 -3.94
N GLN A 653 1.37 -7.66 -4.85
CA GLN A 653 2.53 -6.79 -4.57
C GLN A 653 2.24 -5.79 -3.46
N MET A 654 1.09 -5.12 -3.50
CA MET A 654 0.64 -4.20 -2.43
C MET A 654 0.51 -4.91 -1.07
N LYS A 655 0.03 -6.16 -1.04
CA LYS A 655 -0.05 -6.94 0.19
C LYS A 655 1.34 -7.24 0.77
N LYS A 656 2.27 -7.73 -0.06
CA LYS A 656 3.68 -7.97 0.35
C LYS A 656 4.35 -6.70 0.87
N MET A 657 4.13 -5.56 0.22
CA MET A 657 4.64 -4.26 0.69
C MET A 657 4.07 -3.85 2.06
N GLN A 658 2.81 -4.17 2.36
CA GLN A 658 2.22 -3.93 3.69
C GLN A 658 2.72 -4.92 4.75
N GLU A 659 2.99 -6.17 4.37
CA GLU A 659 3.56 -7.20 5.25
C GLU A 659 5.02 -6.84 5.62
N ASN A 660 5.89 -6.56 4.64
CA ASN A 660 7.26 -6.09 4.87
C ASN A 660 7.29 -4.83 5.77
N LYS A 661 6.44 -3.83 5.49
CA LYS A 661 6.38 -2.57 6.27
C LYS A 661 5.88 -2.77 7.71
N ARG A 662 5.27 -3.91 8.05
CA ARG A 662 4.97 -4.30 9.44
C ARG A 662 6.18 -4.94 10.10
N ASP A 663 6.88 -5.82 9.41
CA ASP A 663 8.07 -6.49 9.95
C ASP A 663 9.25 -5.51 10.14
N ASP A 664 9.44 -4.54 9.26
CA ASP A 664 10.45 -3.48 9.45
C ASP A 664 10.11 -2.56 10.63
N LYS A 665 8.82 -2.23 10.84
CA LYS A 665 8.37 -1.53 12.05
C LYS A 665 8.60 -2.35 13.31
N ARG A 666 8.46 -3.67 13.24
CA ARG A 666 8.70 -4.58 14.36
C ARG A 666 10.19 -4.61 14.73
N LYS A 667 11.08 -4.77 13.74
CA LYS A 667 12.54 -4.70 13.94
C LYS A 667 12.97 -3.39 14.58
N LEU A 668 12.45 -2.25 14.10
CA LEU A 668 12.76 -0.94 14.68
C LEU A 668 12.38 -0.84 16.17
N ALA A 669 11.22 -1.38 16.57
CA ALA A 669 10.80 -1.43 17.97
C ALA A 669 11.66 -2.41 18.81
N GLU A 670 12.07 -3.54 18.22
CA GLU A 670 12.97 -4.51 18.86
C GLU A 670 14.40 -3.93 19.04
N ASP A 671 14.93 -3.18 18.07
CA ASP A 671 16.21 -2.45 18.15
C ASP A 671 16.18 -1.31 19.18
N GLU A 672 15.08 -0.55 19.27
CA GLU A 672 14.90 0.49 20.29
C GLU A 672 14.81 -0.11 21.70
N ALA A 673 14.11 -1.25 21.86
CA ALA A 673 14.06 -1.98 23.12
C ALA A 673 15.46 -2.49 23.53
N LEU A 674 16.23 -3.07 22.61
CA LEU A 674 17.60 -3.55 22.85
C LEU A 674 18.54 -2.40 23.26
N LYS A 675 18.48 -1.24 22.58
CA LYS A 675 19.25 -0.04 22.97
C LYS A 675 18.90 0.42 24.39
N LYS A 676 17.62 0.39 24.75
CA LYS A 676 17.14 0.83 26.07
C LYS A 676 17.51 -0.14 27.20
N ILE A 677 17.51 -1.45 26.92
CA ILE A 677 18.06 -2.46 27.84
C ILE A 677 19.55 -2.17 28.09
N LYS A 678 20.34 -1.98 27.02
CA LYS A 678 21.78 -1.76 27.14
C LYS A 678 22.14 -0.49 27.93
N GLN A 679 21.38 0.60 27.78
CA GLN A 679 21.54 1.81 28.61
C GLN A 679 21.23 1.56 30.09
N LEU A 680 20.25 0.71 30.41
CA LEU A 680 19.93 0.35 31.79
C LEU A 680 20.99 -0.58 32.40
N GLU A 681 21.62 -1.45 31.59
CA GLU A 681 22.77 -2.27 32.00
C GLU A 681 24.01 -1.43 32.27
N GLU A 682 24.30 -0.43 31.43
CA GLU A 682 25.38 0.55 31.66
C GLU A 682 25.13 1.38 32.93
N GLN A 683 23.91 1.89 33.15
CA GLN A 683 23.55 2.58 34.39
C GLN A 683 23.69 1.68 35.64
N LYS A 684 23.25 0.42 35.55
CA LYS A 684 23.44 -0.57 36.63
C LYS A 684 24.91 -0.79 36.97
N TYR A 685 25.76 -0.91 35.95
CA TYR A 685 27.21 -1.09 36.12
C TYR A 685 27.87 0.13 36.77
N GLU A 686 27.53 1.34 36.31
CA GLU A 686 28.07 2.59 36.87
C GLU A 686 27.64 2.79 38.34
N LEU A 687 26.41 2.40 38.71
CA LEU A 687 25.93 2.39 40.09
C LEU A 687 26.64 1.35 40.96
N GLN A 688 26.83 0.11 40.47
CA GLN A 688 27.59 -0.91 41.19
C GLN A 688 29.04 -0.48 41.44
N LYS A 689 29.66 0.18 40.47
CA LYS A 689 31.00 0.78 40.56
C LYS A 689 31.07 1.91 41.60
N GLN A 690 30.07 2.79 41.67
CA GLN A 690 29.98 3.83 42.71
C GLN A 690 29.83 3.22 44.12
N VAL A 691 29.03 2.16 44.28
CA VAL A 691 28.89 1.44 45.57
C VAL A 691 30.20 0.75 45.96
N ALA A 692 30.92 0.13 45.01
CA ALA A 692 32.21 -0.50 45.27
C ALA A 692 33.27 0.52 45.75
N LEU A 693 33.26 1.74 45.22
CA LEU A 693 34.15 2.84 45.61
C LEU A 693 33.88 3.44 47.01
N GLN A 694 32.80 3.04 47.70
CA GLN A 694 32.46 3.54 49.04
C GLN A 694 32.82 2.60 50.20
N LYS A 695 33.38 1.41 49.96
CA LYS A 695 33.85 0.52 51.04
C LYS A 695 35.20 0.98 51.63
N PRO A 696 35.30 1.32 52.93
CA PRO A 696 36.58 1.63 53.57
C PRO A 696 37.44 0.38 53.77
N THR A 697 38.77 0.54 53.79
CA THR A 697 39.71 -0.50 54.21
C THR A 697 40.01 -0.42 55.71
N ASP A 698 39.90 -1.54 56.42
CA ASP A 698 40.17 -1.63 57.86
C ASP A 698 41.62 -1.29 58.25
N GLY A 699 41.80 -0.65 59.41
CA GLY A 699 43.11 -0.54 60.04
C GLY A 699 43.27 0.56 61.12
N SER A 700 43.26 0.15 62.40
CA SER A 700 43.76 0.90 63.57
C SER A 700 43.01 2.18 63.98
N TRP A 701 42.57 2.27 65.25
CA TRP A 701 43.31 3.00 66.30
C TRP A 701 42.72 2.76 67.70
N THR A 702 43.47 3.10 68.75
CA THR A 702 43.15 2.78 70.15
C THR A 702 42.89 4.01 71.02
N GLY A 703 41.84 3.95 71.84
CA GLY A 703 41.72 4.69 73.11
C GLY A 703 41.20 6.14 73.06
N GLY A 704 40.35 6.49 74.05
CA GLY A 704 39.90 7.86 74.34
C GLY A 704 38.40 8.07 74.17
N VAL A 705 37.67 8.32 75.28
CA VAL A 705 36.21 8.46 75.28
C VAL A 705 35.77 9.86 75.70
N VAL A 706 35.06 10.57 74.81
CA VAL A 706 33.95 11.47 75.14
C VAL A 706 32.83 11.27 74.10
N HIS A 707 31.58 11.42 74.53
CA HIS A 707 30.33 11.26 73.77
C HIS A 707 30.08 12.32 72.67
N PRO A 708 29.06 12.14 71.78
CA PRO A 708 28.40 10.88 71.37
C PRO A 708 28.11 10.77 69.86
N MET A 709 28.23 9.57 69.27
CA MET A 709 27.41 9.21 68.10
C MET A 709 26.99 7.74 68.14
N ARG A 710 25.90 7.42 67.46
CA ARG A 710 25.13 6.18 67.59
C ARG A 710 25.77 5.05 66.75
N PRO A 711 25.90 3.81 67.25
CA PRO A 711 26.45 2.72 66.45
C PRO A 711 25.60 2.43 65.20
N PHE A 712 26.25 2.42 64.04
CA PHE A 712 25.67 1.90 62.81
C PHE A 712 25.96 0.39 62.74
N VAL A 713 25.02 -0.39 63.28
CA VAL A 713 24.97 -1.85 63.10
C VAL A 713 23.77 -2.12 62.21
N GLY A 714 23.95 -2.90 61.15
CA GLY A 714 22.88 -3.27 60.22
C GLY A 714 21.70 -3.87 60.97
N SER A 715 20.50 -3.40 60.66
CA SER A 715 19.27 -3.88 61.29
C SER A 715 18.97 -5.32 60.87
N HIS A 716 18.39 -6.12 61.77
CA HIS A 716 17.82 -7.44 61.40
C HIS A 716 16.81 -7.35 60.23
N GLU A 717 16.19 -6.20 60.00
CA GLU A 717 15.35 -5.94 58.81
C GLU A 717 16.15 -6.01 57.50
N GLU A 718 17.42 -5.61 57.47
CA GLU A 718 18.27 -5.63 56.28
C GLU A 718 18.74 -7.06 55.96
N GLU A 719 19.08 -7.83 56.99
CA GLU A 719 19.37 -9.27 56.91
C GLU A 719 18.11 -10.07 56.53
N ALA A 720 16.95 -9.73 57.07
CA ALA A 720 15.67 -10.33 56.69
C ALA A 720 15.27 -10.00 55.25
N LEU A 721 15.45 -8.75 54.79
CA LEU A 721 15.18 -8.34 53.41
C LEU A 721 16.12 -9.03 52.42
N LEU A 722 17.39 -9.26 52.77
CA LEU A 722 18.31 -10.05 51.95
C LEU A 722 17.84 -11.51 51.82
N ASN A 723 17.42 -12.15 52.92
CA ASN A 723 16.87 -13.51 52.89
C ASN A 723 15.53 -13.58 52.14
N GLU A 724 14.62 -12.60 52.31
CA GLU A 724 13.37 -12.52 51.53
C GLU A 724 13.64 -12.29 50.04
N MET A 725 14.67 -11.51 49.68
CA MET A 725 15.10 -11.30 48.29
C MET A 725 15.71 -12.57 47.69
N GLU A 726 16.50 -13.34 48.44
CA GLU A 726 17.07 -14.62 47.98
C GLU A 726 15.98 -15.69 47.79
N VAL A 727 15.04 -15.81 48.75
CA VAL A 727 13.87 -16.69 48.64
C VAL A 727 12.95 -16.27 47.48
N THR A 728 12.76 -14.96 47.26
CA THR A 728 11.99 -14.43 46.11
C THR A 728 12.72 -14.69 44.78
N GLY A 729 14.04 -14.60 44.77
CA GLY A 729 14.89 -14.94 43.63
C GLY A 729 14.74 -16.41 43.24
N GLN A 730 14.90 -17.33 44.19
CA GLN A 730 14.73 -18.76 43.95
C GLN A 730 13.31 -19.09 43.47
N ALA A 731 12.27 -18.49 44.08
CA ALA A 731 10.89 -18.67 43.63
C ALA A 731 10.63 -18.13 42.21
N PHE A 732 11.38 -17.12 41.77
CA PHE A 732 11.33 -16.60 40.40
C PHE A 732 12.06 -17.53 39.42
N GLU A 733 13.24 -18.04 39.78
CA GLU A 733 13.98 -19.02 38.97
C GLU A 733 13.19 -20.33 38.79
N ASP A 734 12.63 -20.88 39.87
CA ASP A 734 11.77 -22.07 39.84
C ASP A 734 10.55 -21.87 38.93
N MET A 735 9.91 -20.69 38.99
CA MET A 735 8.79 -20.31 38.12
C MET A 735 9.24 -20.14 36.66
N GLN A 736 10.42 -19.56 36.42
CA GLN A 736 10.98 -19.40 35.08
C GLN A 736 11.33 -20.76 34.45
N GLU A 737 11.87 -21.70 35.23
CA GLU A 737 12.13 -23.06 34.78
C GLU A 737 10.82 -23.83 34.53
N GLN A 738 9.82 -23.67 35.39
CA GLN A 738 8.48 -24.24 35.16
C GLN A 738 7.84 -23.70 33.87
N ASN A 739 7.96 -22.41 33.60
CA ASN A 739 7.46 -21.78 32.38
C ASN A 739 8.21 -22.29 31.14
N SER A 740 9.54 -22.43 31.21
CA SER A 740 10.37 -23.06 30.17
C SER A 740 9.91 -24.50 29.86
N ARG A 741 9.68 -25.32 30.92
CA ARG A 741 9.14 -26.69 30.80
C ARG A 741 7.74 -26.72 30.19
N LEU A 742 6.88 -25.74 30.47
CA LEU A 742 5.54 -25.63 29.86
C LEU A 742 5.59 -25.23 28.38
N ILE A 743 6.49 -24.31 28.00
CA ILE A 743 6.73 -23.93 26.60
C ILE A 743 7.27 -25.12 25.80
N GLN A 744 8.16 -25.92 26.40
CA GLN A 744 8.66 -27.17 25.84
C GLN A 744 7.52 -28.18 25.59
N GLN A 745 6.66 -28.42 26.59
CA GLN A 745 5.49 -29.31 26.44
C GLN A 745 4.45 -28.81 25.41
N LEU A 746 4.31 -27.49 25.22
CA LEU A 746 3.48 -26.92 24.16
C LEU A 746 4.03 -27.25 22.78
N ARG A 747 5.34 -27.02 22.55
CA ARG A 747 6.01 -27.39 21.29
C ARG A 747 5.89 -28.88 20.99
N GLU A 748 6.10 -29.74 21.98
CA GLU A 748 5.99 -31.20 21.84
C GLU A 748 4.55 -31.66 21.51
N LYS A 749 3.53 -30.98 22.05
CA LYS A 749 2.12 -31.20 21.67
C LYS A 749 1.81 -30.72 20.26
N ASP A 750 2.34 -29.57 19.85
CA ASP A 750 2.11 -29.04 18.51
C ASP A 750 2.81 -29.90 17.44
N ASP A 751 4.02 -30.40 17.71
CA ASP A 751 4.70 -31.41 16.89
C ASP A 751 3.90 -32.72 16.79
N ALA A 752 3.30 -33.17 17.88
CA ALA A 752 2.44 -34.36 17.89
C ALA A 752 1.15 -34.13 17.08
N ASN A 753 0.52 -32.97 17.24
CA ASN A 753 -0.64 -32.55 16.45
C ASN A 753 -0.30 -32.45 14.95
N PHE A 754 0.87 -31.91 14.60
CA PHE A 754 1.32 -31.77 13.22
C PHE A 754 1.60 -33.14 12.56
N LYS A 755 2.18 -34.09 13.32
CA LYS A 755 2.34 -35.50 12.89
C LYS A 755 0.98 -36.15 12.65
N LEU A 756 0.04 -36.07 13.59
CA LEU A 756 -1.32 -36.60 13.44
C LEU A 756 -2.07 -35.96 12.26
N MET A 757 -1.88 -34.66 12.01
CA MET A 757 -2.46 -33.97 10.85
C MET A 757 -1.83 -34.46 9.53
N SER A 758 -0.50 -34.66 9.49
CA SER A 758 0.20 -35.24 8.35
C SER A 758 -0.27 -36.67 8.03
N GLU A 759 -0.43 -37.51 9.06
CA GLU A 759 -0.97 -38.86 8.92
C GLU A 759 -2.44 -38.87 8.47
N ARG A 760 -3.26 -37.95 8.98
CA ARG A 760 -4.65 -37.78 8.54
C ARG A 760 -4.75 -37.37 7.07
N ILE A 761 -3.84 -36.49 6.59
CA ILE A 761 -3.75 -36.11 5.18
C ILE A 761 -3.33 -37.32 4.32
N LYS A 762 -2.30 -38.07 4.72
CA LYS A 762 -1.85 -39.29 4.02
C LYS A 762 -2.94 -40.38 3.98
N SER A 763 -3.64 -40.59 5.09
CA SER A 763 -4.78 -41.52 5.19
C SER A 763 -5.92 -41.10 4.26
N ASN A 764 -6.27 -39.82 4.22
CA ASN A 764 -7.28 -39.29 3.29
C ASN A 764 -6.86 -39.44 1.82
N GLN A 765 -5.57 -39.28 1.49
CA GLN A 765 -5.03 -39.52 0.15
C GLN A 765 -5.11 -41.00 -0.24
N LEU A 766 -4.72 -41.92 0.65
CA LEU A 766 -4.88 -43.37 0.46
C LEU A 766 -6.35 -43.76 0.30
N HIS A 767 -7.26 -43.21 1.10
CA HIS A 767 -8.71 -43.41 0.96
C HIS A 767 -9.33 -42.74 -0.27
N LYS A 768 -8.61 -41.88 -0.98
CA LYS A 768 -9.01 -41.35 -2.30
C LYS A 768 -8.54 -42.28 -3.40
N LEU A 769 -7.26 -42.65 -3.39
CA LEU A 769 -6.66 -43.61 -4.34
C LEU A 769 -7.38 -44.96 -4.32
N ALA A 770 -7.61 -45.55 -3.14
CA ALA A 770 -8.35 -46.82 -3.00
C ALA A 770 -9.85 -46.72 -3.37
N ARG A 771 -10.39 -45.51 -3.56
CA ARG A 771 -11.72 -45.29 -4.16
C ARG A 771 -11.62 -45.24 -5.67
N GLU A 772 -10.65 -44.49 -6.19
CA GLU A 772 -10.36 -44.39 -7.63
C GLU A 772 -10.03 -45.77 -8.22
N GLU A 773 -9.20 -46.59 -7.54
CA GLU A 773 -8.95 -47.99 -7.91
C GLU A 773 -10.23 -48.85 -7.86
N LYS A 774 -11.08 -48.67 -6.84
CA LYS A 774 -12.34 -49.44 -6.69
C LYS A 774 -13.35 -49.11 -7.78
N ASP A 775 -13.45 -47.83 -8.16
CA ASP A 775 -14.37 -47.40 -9.21
C ASP A 775 -13.83 -47.77 -10.61
N VAL A 776 -12.51 -47.70 -10.86
CA VAL A 776 -11.87 -48.30 -12.05
C VAL A 776 -12.11 -49.81 -12.13
N LEU A 777 -12.01 -50.54 -11.01
CA LEU A 777 -12.31 -51.99 -10.97
C LEU A 777 -13.79 -52.29 -11.20
N LYS A 778 -14.72 -51.43 -10.76
CA LYS A 778 -16.15 -51.54 -11.10
C LYS A 778 -16.37 -51.34 -12.59
N ASP A 779 -15.75 -50.32 -13.19
CA ASP A 779 -15.90 -50.05 -14.63
C ASP A 779 -15.33 -51.24 -15.44
N GLN A 780 -14.17 -51.76 -15.03
CA GLN A 780 -13.57 -52.96 -15.63
C GLN A 780 -14.48 -54.20 -15.50
N VAL A 781 -15.14 -54.41 -14.36
CA VAL A 781 -16.11 -55.50 -14.18
C VAL A 781 -17.38 -55.27 -15.01
N SER A 782 -17.86 -54.03 -15.09
CA SER A 782 -19.05 -53.66 -15.86
C SER A 782 -18.83 -53.91 -17.35
N ILE A 783 -17.66 -53.52 -17.88
CA ILE A 783 -17.22 -53.78 -19.25
C ILE A 783 -17.08 -55.29 -19.53
N ASN A 784 -16.66 -56.09 -18.54
CA ASN A 784 -16.53 -57.55 -18.64
C ASN A 784 -17.85 -58.31 -18.39
N SER A 785 -18.98 -57.62 -18.22
CA SER A 785 -20.32 -58.19 -18.00
C SER A 785 -21.35 -57.82 -19.06
N LEU A 786 -20.86 -57.28 -20.19
CA LEU A 786 -21.55 -57.05 -21.46
C LEU A 786 -20.98 -57.98 -22.54
#